data_AF-A0A152A3U1-F1
#
_entry.id   AF-A0A152A3U1-F1
#
_cell.length_a   1.000
_cell.length_b   1.000
_cell.length_c   1.000
_cell.angle_alpha   90.00
_cell.angle_beta   90.00
_cell.angle_gamma   90.00
#
_symmetry.space_group_name_H-M   'P 1'
#
loop_
_entity.id
_entity.type
_entity.pdbx_description
1 polymer ?
#
loop_
_entity_poly.entity_id
_entity_poly.type
_entity_poly.pdbx_seq_one_letter_code
_entity_poly.pdbx_strand_id
1 'polypeptide(L)'
;MIAISLYILKVIIEHLQCDIDIFNLLSSCKSTYQFKNSIRFINYPTHYLSDKQSLLINNEDSMNIHYEGSFKRILHLFKRAKIINSNHNHNDNKSTTPLSSTSDINNSKSFRSVPPMKYKKLLIRSPMELNYYQVNVDSIDVMSMDINYPNFKFDKSLRFPSHLTKLVLGDTVRNGVLPEITDVLEPGLIPNTVQSLILGYNLPYKLIEGSLPSSLIELTIMYNFDGYSGFEWPKVIPKNTLVSLEFREFNSKLNVGDLQEPLERLSLGNAYQQDTPVDLFPQTLKYLHLGINFNGRIGSLPRGLVSLELGNNGTGVRPLYPYDLLGTGLVPDSTKTLTLGSFDQEIHSSQLPSSLKSLKLPRFNGQLTMSLLLNVTELTFDKFNQAIQPGSLPPSLKYLEFKGNFNQDLLVGSLPETLEFLHLSYDYNKPIAWGVLPKSLRVLRMGSQFNSHIYQYPSGLEELVFGFSFNKSLNCLATQSPKLKILRLGTRFQQTLNALPQSLTELYIRYCYSGLLKYLPVNIEILVFENFESFVRLEESILNSLTNLRSMVLGRGYSHQIMPMQIPRFLKYLEFGFDYSFPIIEDSLPETLEVLKFGSQYRYKITTKMIPKSLRILYLPLTQRDLILSEDCVLPFYCKVIYT
;
A
#
# COMPACT_ATOMS: atom_id res chain seq x y z
N MET A 1 30.77 -16.22 -23.27
CA MET A 1 29.40 -16.49 -22.75
C MET A 1 29.53 -16.63 -21.25
N ILE A 2 28.82 -15.84 -20.45
CA ILE A 2 28.87 -15.91 -18.99
C ILE A 2 27.98 -17.08 -18.54
N ALA A 3 28.48 -17.95 -17.68
CA ALA A 3 27.70 -19.02 -17.06
C ALA A 3 27.33 -18.60 -15.63
N ILE A 4 26.05 -18.33 -15.38
CA ILE A 4 25.53 -18.01 -14.05
C ILE A 4 24.92 -19.28 -13.47
N SER A 5 25.28 -19.63 -12.23
CA SER A 5 24.70 -20.80 -11.55
C SER A 5 23.22 -20.58 -11.25
N LEU A 6 22.43 -21.66 -11.23
CA LEU A 6 20.98 -21.60 -10.96
C LEU A 6 20.66 -20.93 -9.62
N TYR A 7 21.52 -21.11 -8.62
CA TYR A 7 21.36 -20.50 -7.30
C TYR A 7 21.44 -18.97 -7.37
N ILE A 8 22.47 -18.42 -8.02
CA ILE A 8 22.64 -16.98 -8.19
C ILE A 8 21.51 -16.40 -9.04
N LEU A 9 21.08 -17.12 -10.08
CA LEU A 9 19.96 -16.73 -10.93
C LEU A 9 18.64 -16.61 -10.13
N LYS A 10 18.36 -17.56 -9.22
CA LYS A 10 17.19 -17.50 -8.34
C LYS A 10 17.22 -16.28 -7.41
N VAL A 11 18.37 -16.01 -6.78
CA VAL A 11 18.55 -14.84 -5.90
C VAL A 11 18.35 -13.53 -6.66
N ILE A 12 18.90 -13.41 -7.88
CA ILE A 12 18.71 -12.20 -8.71
C ILE A 12 17.23 -12.02 -9.06
N ILE A 13 16.55 -13.10 -9.45
CA ILE A 13 15.13 -13.06 -9.84
C ILE A 13 14.22 -12.69 -8.67
N GLU A 14 14.53 -13.13 -7.44
CA GLU A 14 13.77 -12.73 -6.23
C GLU A 14 13.81 -11.21 -5.97
N HIS A 15 14.76 -10.50 -6.57
CA HIS A 15 14.88 -9.05 -6.48
C HIS A 15 14.37 -8.31 -7.72
N LEU A 16 13.98 -9.03 -8.78
CA LEU A 16 13.35 -8.44 -9.96
C LEU A 16 11.84 -8.32 -9.76
N GLN A 17 11.34 -7.10 -9.88
CA GLN A 17 9.91 -6.79 -9.67
C GLN A 17 9.07 -6.83 -10.97
N CYS A 18 9.70 -7.08 -12.12
CA CYS A 18 9.03 -7.06 -13.41
C CYS A 18 9.45 -8.26 -14.27
N ASP A 19 8.46 -8.94 -14.86
CA ASP A 19 8.65 -10.14 -15.67
C ASP A 19 9.46 -9.90 -16.94
N ILE A 20 9.48 -8.65 -17.45
CA ILE A 20 10.29 -8.25 -18.60
C ILE A 20 11.80 -8.32 -18.30
N ASP A 21 12.20 -7.98 -17.07
CA ASP A 21 13.60 -7.97 -16.66
C ASP A 21 14.11 -9.41 -16.49
N ILE A 22 13.25 -10.29 -15.96
CA ILE A 22 13.50 -11.72 -15.86
C ILE A 22 13.63 -12.35 -17.26
N PHE A 23 12.76 -11.98 -18.20
CA PHE A 23 12.83 -12.45 -19.60
C PHE A 23 14.11 -11.98 -20.30
N ASN A 24 14.49 -10.71 -20.13
CA ASN A 24 15.71 -10.15 -20.69
C ASN A 24 16.96 -10.82 -20.10
N LEU A 25 16.97 -11.11 -18.79
CA LEU A 25 18.05 -11.85 -18.14
C LEU A 25 18.22 -13.26 -18.74
N LEU A 26 17.11 -13.97 -18.95
CA LEU A 26 17.12 -15.32 -19.50
C LEU A 26 17.52 -15.39 -20.97
N SER A 27 17.04 -14.45 -21.79
CA SER A 27 17.37 -14.38 -23.22
C SER A 27 18.83 -13.96 -23.46
N SER A 28 19.43 -13.22 -22.53
CA SER A 28 20.81 -12.75 -22.62
C SER A 28 21.86 -13.81 -22.30
N CYS A 29 21.52 -14.83 -21.51
CA CYS A 29 22.46 -15.87 -21.07
C CYS A 29 22.05 -17.26 -21.59
N LYS A 30 22.71 -17.72 -22.65
CA LYS A 30 22.46 -19.04 -23.31
C LYS A 30 22.56 -20.23 -22.33
N SER A 31 23.44 -20.12 -21.34
CA SER A 31 23.66 -21.11 -20.26
C SER A 31 22.55 -21.10 -19.20
N THR A 32 21.91 -19.96 -18.92
CA THR A 32 20.82 -19.88 -17.95
C THR A 32 19.46 -20.18 -18.57
N TYR A 33 19.32 -20.01 -19.89
CA TYR A 33 18.11 -20.35 -20.62
C TYR A 33 17.69 -21.82 -20.44
N GLN A 34 18.64 -22.73 -20.17
CA GLN A 34 18.33 -24.13 -19.83
C GLN A 34 17.48 -24.26 -18.54
N PHE A 35 17.54 -23.27 -17.64
CA PHE A 35 16.79 -23.23 -16.39
C PHE A 35 15.46 -22.47 -16.48
N LYS A 36 15.04 -22.04 -17.68
CA LYS A 36 13.80 -21.26 -17.90
C LYS A 36 12.54 -21.93 -17.32
N ASN A 37 12.49 -23.26 -17.32
CA ASN A 37 11.37 -24.05 -16.78
C ASN A 37 11.38 -24.14 -15.24
N SER A 38 12.46 -23.72 -14.58
CA SER A 38 12.64 -23.78 -13.12
C SER A 38 12.37 -22.43 -12.42
N ILE A 39 11.93 -21.41 -13.18
CA ILE A 39 11.70 -20.03 -12.72
C ILE A 39 10.21 -19.73 -12.68
N ARG A 40 9.76 -19.00 -11.64
CA ARG A 40 8.38 -18.52 -11.50
C ARG A 40 8.31 -17.02 -11.76
N PHE A 41 7.35 -16.61 -12.56
CA PHE A 41 7.07 -15.23 -12.93
C PHE A 41 5.86 -14.70 -12.15
N ILE A 42 5.76 -13.38 -12.03
CA ILE A 42 4.73 -12.71 -11.22
C ILE A 42 3.42 -12.64 -12.00
N ASN A 43 3.42 -12.03 -13.18
CA ASN A 43 2.25 -11.84 -14.05
C ASN A 43 2.48 -12.45 -15.44
N TYR A 44 1.47 -13.15 -15.94
CA TYR A 44 1.48 -13.56 -17.35
C TYR A 44 1.38 -12.31 -18.25
N PRO A 45 2.32 -12.09 -19.21
CA PRO A 45 2.41 -10.85 -19.97
C PRO A 45 1.43 -10.81 -21.17
N THR A 46 0.14 -10.97 -20.91
CA THR A 46 -0.94 -10.99 -21.92
C THR A 46 -0.91 -9.79 -22.84
N HIS A 47 -0.88 -8.57 -22.29
CA HIS A 47 -0.85 -7.32 -23.07
C HIS A 47 0.28 -7.28 -24.10
N TYR A 48 1.49 -7.71 -23.73
CA TYR A 48 2.63 -7.71 -24.63
C TYR A 48 2.45 -8.72 -25.78
N LEU A 49 1.89 -9.88 -25.47
CA LEU A 49 1.72 -10.96 -26.44
C LEU A 49 0.54 -10.72 -27.37
N SER A 50 -0.54 -10.10 -26.88
CA SER A 50 -1.68 -9.69 -27.70
C SER A 50 -1.29 -8.63 -28.73
N ASP A 51 -0.50 -7.61 -28.32
CA ASP A 51 -0.03 -6.56 -29.22
C ASP A 51 0.87 -7.12 -30.33
N LYS A 52 1.71 -8.10 -29.99
CA LYS A 52 2.58 -8.75 -30.98
C LYS A 52 1.80 -9.56 -32.01
N GLN A 53 0.68 -10.17 -31.62
CA GLN A 53 -0.16 -10.98 -32.50
C GLN A 53 -1.05 -10.12 -33.41
N SER A 54 -1.56 -8.99 -32.93
CA SER A 54 -2.31 -8.02 -33.76
C SER A 54 -1.44 -7.39 -34.85
N LEU A 55 -0.15 -7.17 -34.57
CA LEU A 55 0.82 -6.66 -35.55
C LEU A 55 1.19 -7.69 -36.63
N LEU A 56 1.17 -8.99 -36.33
CA LEU A 56 1.47 -10.05 -37.30
C LEU A 56 0.34 -10.27 -38.32
N ILE A 57 -0.87 -9.80 -38.05
CA ILE A 57 -2.04 -9.95 -38.93
C ILE A 57 -2.12 -8.80 -39.96
N ASN A 58 -1.43 -7.68 -39.74
CA ASN A 58 -1.61 -6.43 -40.49
C ASN A 58 -0.39 -5.97 -41.34
N ASN A 59 0.38 -6.90 -41.92
CA ASN A 59 1.44 -6.74 -42.95
C ASN A 59 2.82 -7.29 -42.52
N GLU A 60 3.51 -7.93 -43.48
CA GLU A 60 4.90 -8.42 -43.40
C GLU A 60 5.97 -7.31 -43.40
N ASP A 61 5.62 -6.07 -43.07
CA ASP A 61 6.63 -5.01 -42.97
C ASP A 61 7.16 -4.88 -41.55
N SER A 62 8.46 -5.13 -41.44
CA SER A 62 9.26 -4.96 -40.24
C SER A 62 9.06 -3.58 -39.62
N MET A 63 8.32 -3.50 -38.52
CA MET A 63 8.28 -2.29 -37.69
C MET A 63 9.13 -2.47 -36.43
N ASN A 64 10.22 -1.71 -36.43
CA ASN A 64 10.92 -1.23 -35.25
C ASN A 64 9.90 -0.57 -34.30
N ILE A 65 9.41 -1.31 -33.32
CA ILE A 65 8.83 -0.70 -32.12
C ILE A 65 10.01 -0.28 -31.25
N HIS A 66 10.22 1.02 -31.12
CA HIS A 66 11.24 1.64 -30.26
C HIS A 66 11.07 1.16 -28.80
N TYR A 67 11.83 0.14 -28.41
CA TYR A 67 12.15 -0.16 -27.02
C TYR A 67 13.52 0.46 -26.71
N GLU A 68 13.53 1.78 -26.54
CA GLU A 68 14.71 2.52 -26.11
C GLU A 68 14.81 2.54 -24.58
N GLY A 69 15.98 2.14 -24.06
CA GLY A 69 16.35 2.27 -22.66
C GLY A 69 17.32 1.19 -22.15
N SER A 70 16.96 -0.09 -22.27
CA SER A 70 17.68 -1.18 -21.58
C SER A 70 18.27 -2.24 -22.52
N PHE A 71 17.66 -2.51 -23.67
CA PHE A 71 18.12 -3.58 -24.58
C PHE A 71 19.37 -3.19 -25.41
N LYS A 72 19.50 -1.93 -25.87
CA LYS A 72 20.73 -1.44 -26.54
C LYS A 72 21.96 -1.55 -25.63
N ARG A 73 21.82 -1.36 -24.30
CA ARG A 73 22.90 -1.43 -23.31
C ARG A 73 23.42 -2.85 -23.10
N ILE A 74 22.52 -3.84 -23.04
CA ILE A 74 22.87 -5.25 -22.96
C ILE A 74 23.57 -5.71 -24.25
N LEU A 75 23.06 -5.31 -25.42
CA LEU A 75 23.69 -5.64 -26.71
C LEU A 75 25.09 -5.04 -26.87
N HIS A 76 25.32 -3.84 -26.31
CA HIS A 76 26.62 -3.17 -26.31
C HIS A 76 27.64 -3.90 -25.40
N LEU A 77 27.22 -4.40 -24.24
CA LEU A 77 28.05 -5.21 -23.33
C LEU A 77 28.48 -6.55 -23.97
N PHE A 78 27.58 -7.24 -24.68
CA PHE A 78 27.93 -8.48 -25.37
C PHE A 78 28.82 -8.27 -26.60
N LYS A 79 28.68 -7.14 -27.31
CA LYS A 79 29.60 -6.74 -28.38
C LYS A 79 30.99 -6.44 -27.82
N ARG A 80 31.09 -5.75 -26.67
CA ARG A 80 32.37 -5.45 -26.00
C ARG A 80 33.08 -6.70 -25.47
N ALA A 81 32.34 -7.68 -24.93
CA ALA A 81 32.90 -8.96 -24.52
C ALA A 81 33.42 -9.81 -25.71
N LYS A 82 32.86 -9.64 -26.91
CA LYS A 82 33.37 -10.26 -28.14
C LYS A 82 34.68 -9.61 -28.63
N ILE A 83 34.80 -8.29 -28.48
CA ILE A 83 35.99 -7.51 -28.87
C ILE A 83 37.18 -7.80 -27.93
N ILE A 84 36.94 -8.04 -26.64
CA ILE A 84 37.99 -8.39 -25.68
C ILE A 84 38.54 -9.80 -25.96
N ASN A 85 37.71 -10.74 -26.41
CA ASN A 85 38.17 -12.09 -26.78
C ASN A 85 38.86 -12.17 -28.16
N SER A 86 38.67 -11.19 -29.06
CA SER A 86 39.36 -11.15 -30.35
C SER A 86 40.74 -10.49 -30.30
N ASN A 87 41.04 -9.73 -29.24
CA ASN A 87 42.34 -9.04 -29.07
C ASN A 87 43.40 -9.88 -28.32
N HIS A 88 43.11 -11.15 -28.02
CA HIS A 88 44.04 -12.02 -27.28
C HIS A 88 44.65 -13.18 -28.06
N ASN A 89 44.43 -13.29 -29.37
CA ASN A 89 45.12 -14.29 -30.20
C ASN A 89 45.73 -13.66 -31.47
N HIS A 90 46.99 -13.24 -31.36
CA HIS A 90 47.90 -13.18 -32.50
C HIS A 90 49.24 -13.80 -32.10
N ASN A 91 49.50 -15.00 -32.66
CA ASN A 91 50.77 -15.41 -33.27
C ASN A 91 50.60 -16.81 -33.87
N ASP A 92 50.51 -16.91 -35.20
CA ASP A 92 51.53 -17.60 -36.01
C ASP A 92 51.18 -17.66 -37.51
N ASN A 93 52.25 -17.73 -38.30
CA ASN A 93 52.37 -17.46 -39.74
C ASN A 93 51.66 -18.44 -40.69
N LYS A 94 51.08 -17.94 -41.80
CA LYS A 94 51.51 -18.20 -43.20
C LYS A 94 50.58 -17.58 -44.26
N SER A 95 51.21 -17.27 -45.39
CA SER A 95 50.80 -16.51 -46.57
C SER A 95 49.88 -17.23 -47.58
N THR A 96 49.11 -16.40 -48.33
CA THR A 96 48.79 -16.37 -49.80
C THR A 96 47.31 -16.38 -50.19
N THR A 97 46.82 -15.20 -50.60
CA THR A 97 45.91 -14.84 -51.73
C THR A 97 44.54 -15.53 -51.97
N PRO A 98 43.58 -14.85 -52.63
CA PRO A 98 42.18 -14.79 -52.24
C PRO A 98 41.24 -15.63 -53.11
N LEU A 99 40.10 -16.07 -52.57
CA LEU A 99 38.91 -16.40 -53.37
C LEU A 99 37.61 -16.24 -52.59
N SER A 100 36.68 -15.58 -53.27
CA SER A 100 35.24 -15.51 -53.08
C SER A 100 34.57 -16.84 -52.68
N SER A 101 33.58 -16.78 -51.78
CA SER A 101 32.19 -17.18 -52.07
C SER A 101 31.33 -17.22 -50.80
N THR A 102 30.15 -16.61 -50.93
CA THR A 102 28.86 -16.90 -50.28
C THR A 102 28.75 -18.11 -49.34
N SER A 103 28.37 -17.85 -48.08
CA SER A 103 27.67 -18.67 -47.06
C SER A 103 28.27 -18.30 -45.69
N ASP A 104 27.60 -17.60 -44.78
CA ASP A 104 26.45 -18.06 -44.00
C ASP A 104 25.66 -16.88 -43.42
N ILE A 105 24.60 -16.49 -44.12
CA ILE A 105 23.47 -15.77 -43.53
C ILE A 105 22.48 -16.85 -43.10
N ASN A 106 22.57 -17.40 -41.88
CA ASN A 106 21.51 -18.22 -41.28
C ASN A 106 21.73 -18.53 -39.79
N ASN A 107 21.63 -17.52 -38.91
CA ASN A 107 21.54 -17.79 -37.46
C ASN A 107 20.53 -16.90 -36.70
N SER A 108 19.51 -16.37 -37.39
CA SER A 108 18.48 -15.49 -36.82
C SER A 108 17.18 -16.20 -36.37
N LYS A 109 17.13 -17.54 -36.31
CA LYS A 109 15.87 -18.29 -36.11
C LYS A 109 15.59 -18.90 -34.73
N SER A 110 16.42 -18.82 -33.70
CA SER A 110 16.25 -19.72 -32.51
C SER A 110 15.68 -19.16 -31.19
N PHE A 111 15.19 -17.92 -31.10
CA PHE A 111 14.62 -17.39 -29.83
C PHE A 111 13.24 -16.72 -29.97
N ARG A 112 12.39 -17.18 -30.89
CA ARG A 112 11.08 -16.53 -31.16
C ARG A 112 9.88 -17.07 -30.37
N SER A 113 9.98 -18.20 -29.67
CA SER A 113 8.89 -18.74 -28.84
C SER A 113 9.09 -18.41 -27.36
N VAL A 114 8.04 -17.86 -26.73
CA VAL A 114 7.97 -17.73 -25.28
C VAL A 114 7.92 -19.15 -24.70
N PRO A 115 8.83 -19.54 -23.80
CA PRO A 115 8.77 -20.84 -23.14
C PRO A 115 7.47 -20.96 -22.33
N PRO A 116 6.90 -22.16 -22.14
CA PRO A 116 5.87 -22.37 -21.13
C PRO A 116 6.49 -22.06 -19.75
N MET A 117 6.07 -20.94 -19.15
CA MET A 117 6.60 -20.40 -17.90
C MET A 117 5.52 -20.51 -16.82
N LYS A 118 5.92 -20.73 -15.56
CA LYS A 118 4.98 -20.80 -14.42
C LYS A 118 4.71 -19.39 -13.90
N TYR A 119 3.47 -18.93 -13.93
CA TYR A 119 3.08 -17.58 -13.49
C TYR A 119 2.21 -17.64 -12.24
N LYS A 120 2.31 -16.62 -11.36
CA LYS A 120 1.46 -16.55 -10.16
C LYS A 120 0.07 -15.99 -10.47
N LYS A 121 0.00 -14.93 -11.28
CA LYS A 121 -1.24 -14.20 -11.60
C LYS A 121 -1.37 -13.98 -13.11
N LEU A 122 -2.60 -13.95 -13.59
CA LEU A 122 -2.99 -13.52 -14.93
C LEU A 122 -3.88 -12.28 -14.82
N LEU A 123 -3.58 -11.23 -15.58
CA LEU A 123 -4.38 -10.01 -15.65
C LEU A 123 -4.93 -9.87 -17.07
N ILE A 124 -6.22 -9.59 -17.20
CA ILE A 124 -6.88 -9.34 -18.47
C ILE A 124 -7.59 -7.99 -18.39
N ARG A 125 -7.17 -7.04 -19.22
CA ARG A 125 -7.63 -5.65 -19.21
C ARG A 125 -8.31 -5.21 -20.50
N SER A 126 -8.45 -6.11 -21.47
CA SER A 126 -9.14 -5.82 -22.72
C SER A 126 -9.70 -7.09 -23.36
N PRO A 127 -10.68 -6.96 -24.28
CA PRO A 127 -11.14 -8.08 -25.10
C PRO A 127 -10.02 -8.74 -25.92
N MET A 128 -9.03 -7.94 -26.36
CA MET A 128 -7.88 -8.46 -27.13
C MET A 128 -7.00 -9.39 -26.28
N GLU A 129 -6.74 -9.00 -25.02
CA GLU A 129 -6.00 -9.84 -24.07
C GLU A 129 -6.77 -11.14 -23.76
N LEU A 130 -8.11 -11.07 -23.66
CA LEU A 130 -8.95 -12.25 -23.43
C LEU A 130 -8.89 -13.23 -24.60
N ASN A 131 -8.99 -12.74 -25.84
CA ASN A 131 -8.88 -13.58 -27.03
C ASN A 131 -7.52 -14.26 -27.13
N TYR A 132 -6.44 -13.51 -26.86
CA TYR A 132 -5.09 -14.07 -26.80
C TYR A 132 -5.02 -15.21 -25.77
N TYR A 133 -5.54 -14.96 -24.56
CA TYR A 133 -5.59 -15.95 -23.51
C TYR A 133 -6.38 -17.21 -23.92
N GLN A 134 -7.56 -17.06 -24.50
CA GLN A 134 -8.43 -18.18 -24.90
C GLN A 134 -7.78 -19.10 -25.94
N VAL A 135 -6.94 -18.55 -26.83
CA VAL A 135 -6.17 -19.35 -27.79
C VAL A 135 -5.06 -20.15 -27.12
N ASN A 136 -4.49 -19.64 -26.02
CA ASN A 136 -3.29 -20.19 -25.39
C ASN A 136 -3.54 -20.84 -24.03
N VAL A 137 -4.78 -20.96 -23.58
CA VAL A 137 -5.15 -21.41 -22.22
C VAL A 137 -4.48 -22.72 -21.78
N ASP A 138 -4.34 -23.69 -22.69
CA ASP A 138 -3.76 -25.01 -22.41
C ASP A 138 -2.25 -24.92 -22.07
N SER A 139 -1.61 -23.79 -22.39
CA SER A 139 -0.21 -23.49 -22.08
C SER A 139 -0.02 -22.57 -20.85
N ILE A 140 -1.12 -22.08 -20.26
CA ILE A 140 -1.11 -21.07 -19.19
C ILE A 140 -1.50 -21.72 -17.87
N ASP A 141 -0.50 -21.91 -17.00
CA ASP A 141 -0.67 -22.45 -15.65
C ASP A 141 -0.58 -21.30 -14.63
N VAL A 142 -1.73 -20.85 -14.11
CA VAL A 142 -1.86 -19.80 -13.10
C VAL A 142 -2.87 -20.18 -12.02
N MET A 143 -2.58 -19.78 -10.79
CA MET A 143 -3.46 -20.00 -9.63
C MET A 143 -4.45 -18.84 -9.40
N SER A 144 -4.15 -17.65 -9.94
CA SER A 144 -4.98 -16.45 -9.78
C SER A 144 -5.18 -15.74 -11.11
N MET A 145 -6.40 -15.29 -11.37
CA MET A 145 -6.79 -14.58 -12.58
C MET A 145 -7.67 -13.38 -12.23
N ASP A 146 -7.50 -12.29 -12.96
CA ASP A 146 -8.20 -11.03 -12.78
C ASP A 146 -8.64 -10.51 -14.14
N ILE A 147 -9.95 -10.40 -14.33
CA ILE A 147 -10.57 -9.92 -15.56
C ILE A 147 -11.24 -8.59 -15.24
N ASN A 148 -10.57 -7.49 -15.59
CA ASN A 148 -11.02 -6.16 -15.27
C ASN A 148 -11.00 -5.27 -16.52
N TYR A 149 -12.12 -5.28 -17.23
CA TYR A 149 -12.41 -4.29 -18.27
C TYR A 149 -13.92 -4.08 -18.42
N PRO A 150 -14.36 -2.91 -18.93
CA PRO A 150 -15.78 -2.59 -19.06
C PRO A 150 -16.51 -3.56 -19.99
N ASN A 151 -17.78 -3.85 -19.70
CA ASN A 151 -18.66 -4.68 -20.53
C ASN A 151 -18.17 -6.13 -20.75
N PHE A 152 -17.34 -6.66 -19.84
CA PHE A 152 -17.03 -8.10 -19.86
C PHE A 152 -18.31 -8.91 -19.81
N LYS A 153 -18.47 -9.82 -20.77
CA LYS A 153 -19.54 -10.81 -20.78
C LYS A 153 -18.96 -12.22 -20.74
N PHE A 154 -19.53 -13.06 -19.89
CA PHE A 154 -19.31 -14.49 -19.92
C PHE A 154 -19.81 -15.10 -21.22
N ASP A 155 -19.00 -16.01 -21.74
CA ASP A 155 -19.32 -16.91 -22.83
C ASP A 155 -19.13 -18.35 -22.32
N LYS A 156 -20.03 -19.28 -22.69
CA LYS A 156 -19.90 -20.70 -22.37
C LYS A 156 -18.63 -21.32 -22.97
N SER A 157 -18.08 -20.71 -24.01
CA SER A 157 -16.82 -21.13 -24.61
C SER A 157 -15.57 -20.76 -23.78
N LEU A 158 -15.74 -19.91 -22.76
CA LEU A 158 -14.64 -19.37 -21.97
C LEU A 158 -13.94 -20.47 -21.17
N ARG A 159 -12.69 -20.75 -21.55
CA ARG A 159 -11.83 -21.71 -20.85
C ARG A 159 -11.07 -21.03 -19.72
N PHE A 160 -10.86 -21.75 -18.63
CA PHE A 160 -10.10 -21.30 -17.45
C PHE A 160 -8.89 -22.21 -17.21
N PRO A 161 -7.85 -21.75 -16.48
CA PRO A 161 -6.72 -22.59 -16.09
C PRO A 161 -7.18 -23.71 -15.15
N SER A 162 -6.66 -24.92 -15.33
CA SER A 162 -7.08 -26.12 -14.57
C SER A 162 -6.78 -26.06 -13.07
N HIS A 163 -5.87 -25.19 -12.62
CA HIS A 163 -5.48 -25.00 -11.22
C HIS A 163 -5.93 -23.66 -10.64
N LEU A 164 -6.83 -22.95 -11.31
CA LEU A 164 -7.28 -21.63 -10.88
C LEU A 164 -8.03 -21.72 -9.53
N THR A 165 -7.50 -21.05 -8.50
CA THR A 165 -8.10 -21.02 -7.15
C THR A 165 -8.63 -19.66 -6.77
N LYS A 166 -8.15 -18.57 -7.40
CA LYS A 166 -8.62 -17.21 -7.15
C LYS A 166 -9.04 -16.51 -8.44
N LEU A 167 -10.26 -15.99 -8.46
CA LEU A 167 -10.80 -15.26 -9.59
C LEU A 167 -11.33 -13.89 -9.14
N VAL A 168 -10.94 -12.84 -9.87
CA VAL A 168 -11.48 -11.49 -9.72
C VAL A 168 -12.14 -11.11 -11.03
N LEU A 169 -13.38 -10.64 -10.95
CA LEU A 169 -14.19 -10.27 -12.09
C LEU A 169 -14.67 -8.83 -11.90
N GLY A 170 -14.46 -7.96 -12.89
CA GLY A 170 -14.84 -6.57 -12.82
C GLY A 170 -13.95 -5.71 -11.92
N ASP A 171 -14.31 -4.44 -11.80
CA ASP A 171 -13.47 -3.46 -11.11
C ASP A 171 -13.61 -3.54 -9.58
N THR A 172 -12.48 -3.57 -8.89
CA THR A 172 -12.43 -3.54 -7.42
C THR A 172 -12.48 -2.12 -6.88
N VAL A 173 -12.36 -1.12 -7.75
CA VAL A 173 -12.50 0.30 -7.43
C VAL A 173 -13.76 0.83 -8.10
N ARG A 174 -14.58 1.59 -7.37
CA ARG A 174 -15.80 2.18 -7.92
C ARG A 174 -15.41 3.29 -8.90
N ASN A 175 -15.59 3.02 -10.19
CA ASN A 175 -15.31 3.95 -11.28
C ASN A 175 -16.59 4.22 -12.09
N GLY A 176 -17.19 5.40 -11.92
CA GLY A 176 -18.34 5.84 -12.70
C GLY A 176 -19.71 5.30 -12.22
N VAL A 177 -20.66 5.25 -13.16
CA VAL A 177 -22.04 4.79 -12.93
C VAL A 177 -22.06 3.27 -12.92
N LEU A 178 -22.71 2.66 -11.92
CA LEU A 178 -22.88 1.21 -11.84
C LEU A 178 -23.72 0.73 -13.02
N PRO A 179 -23.33 -0.35 -13.72
CA PRO A 179 -24.13 -0.88 -14.81
C PRO A 179 -25.47 -1.39 -14.27
N GLU A 180 -26.54 -1.23 -15.04
CA GLU A 180 -27.79 -1.92 -14.77
C GLU A 180 -27.58 -3.43 -14.89
N ILE A 181 -28.21 -4.20 -13.99
CA ILE A 181 -28.13 -5.66 -14.02
C ILE A 181 -29.03 -6.15 -15.15
N THR A 182 -28.42 -6.53 -16.27
CA THR A 182 -29.14 -6.96 -17.48
C THR A 182 -29.03 -8.44 -17.74
N ASP A 183 -27.95 -9.11 -17.29
CA ASP A 183 -27.63 -10.48 -17.67
C ASP A 183 -27.67 -11.43 -16.45
N VAL A 184 -27.79 -12.74 -16.70
CA VAL A 184 -27.77 -13.79 -15.66
C VAL A 184 -26.43 -14.52 -15.71
N LEU A 185 -25.81 -14.77 -14.55
CA LEU A 185 -24.60 -15.59 -14.48
C LEU A 185 -25.02 -17.06 -14.51
N GLU A 186 -25.02 -17.68 -15.68
CA GLU A 186 -25.45 -19.06 -15.83
C GLU A 186 -24.62 -20.07 -15.00
N PRO A 187 -25.21 -21.19 -14.57
CA PRO A 187 -24.50 -22.20 -13.80
C PRO A 187 -23.32 -22.82 -14.55
N GLY A 188 -22.23 -23.09 -13.83
CA GLY A 188 -21.04 -23.75 -14.38
C GLY A 188 -20.08 -22.85 -15.16
N LEU A 189 -20.34 -21.54 -15.27
CA LEU A 189 -19.41 -20.59 -15.91
C LEU A 189 -18.15 -20.32 -15.08
N ILE A 190 -18.25 -20.40 -13.75
CA ILE A 190 -17.09 -20.27 -12.85
C ILE A 190 -16.57 -21.66 -12.50
N PRO A 191 -15.27 -21.95 -12.68
CA PRO A 191 -14.72 -23.27 -12.38
C PRO A 191 -14.88 -23.67 -10.92
N ASN A 192 -15.22 -24.94 -10.67
CA ASN A 192 -15.26 -25.53 -9.32
C ASN A 192 -13.87 -25.65 -8.66
N THR A 193 -12.78 -25.22 -9.30
CA THR A 193 -11.47 -25.10 -8.65
C THR A 193 -11.32 -23.79 -7.87
N VAL A 194 -12.17 -22.80 -8.14
CA VAL A 194 -12.11 -21.46 -7.54
C VAL A 194 -12.58 -21.52 -6.08
N GLN A 195 -11.70 -21.12 -5.16
CA GLN A 195 -11.95 -21.05 -3.73
C GLN A 195 -12.14 -19.60 -3.23
N SER A 196 -11.59 -18.61 -3.93
CA SER A 196 -11.71 -17.18 -3.59
C SER A 196 -12.22 -16.41 -4.80
N LEU A 197 -13.40 -15.80 -4.67
CA LEU A 197 -14.07 -15.10 -5.76
C LEU A 197 -14.41 -13.66 -5.35
N ILE A 198 -14.01 -12.71 -6.18
CA ILE A 198 -14.39 -11.30 -6.05
C ILE A 198 -15.21 -10.90 -7.27
N LEU A 199 -16.42 -10.43 -7.02
CA LEU A 199 -17.29 -9.84 -8.01
C LEU A 199 -17.32 -8.32 -7.82
N GLY A 200 -16.62 -7.60 -8.68
CA GLY A 200 -16.41 -6.15 -8.67
C GLY A 200 -17.63 -5.32 -9.08
N TYR A 201 -17.50 -3.99 -9.02
CA TYR A 201 -18.59 -3.01 -9.21
C TYR A 201 -19.21 -3.01 -10.61
N ASN A 202 -18.45 -3.40 -11.64
CA ASN A 202 -18.86 -3.24 -13.05
C ASN A 202 -19.43 -4.53 -13.67
N LEU A 203 -19.92 -5.47 -12.86
CA LEU A 203 -20.50 -6.71 -13.35
C LEU A 203 -22.03 -6.60 -13.48
N PRO A 204 -22.61 -6.73 -14.69
CA PRO A 204 -24.05 -6.63 -14.91
C PRO A 204 -24.78 -7.96 -14.68
N TYR A 205 -24.38 -8.75 -13.68
CA TYR A 205 -24.78 -10.14 -13.54
C TYR A 205 -25.69 -10.44 -12.36
N LYS A 206 -26.80 -11.10 -12.68
CA LYS A 206 -27.71 -11.75 -11.75
C LYS A 206 -27.22 -13.18 -11.45
N LEU A 207 -26.67 -13.41 -10.27
CA LEU A 207 -26.55 -14.70 -9.60
C LEU A 207 -27.91 -15.39 -9.39
N ILE A 208 -27.96 -16.66 -9.78
CA ILE A 208 -29.05 -17.64 -9.64
C ILE A 208 -28.49 -18.95 -9.04
N GLU A 209 -29.34 -19.96 -8.84
CA GLU A 209 -28.93 -21.26 -8.34
C GLU A 209 -27.85 -21.88 -9.25
N GLY A 210 -26.69 -22.22 -8.67
CA GLY A 210 -25.56 -22.81 -9.40
C GLY A 210 -24.61 -21.82 -10.06
N SER A 211 -24.85 -20.50 -9.99
CA SER A 211 -23.93 -19.47 -10.51
C SER A 211 -22.56 -19.47 -9.82
N LEU A 212 -22.54 -19.77 -8.52
CA LEU A 212 -21.33 -19.79 -7.70
C LEU A 212 -20.82 -21.23 -7.53
N PRO A 213 -19.51 -21.47 -7.61
CA PRO A 213 -18.94 -22.80 -7.46
C PRO A 213 -19.11 -23.32 -6.02
N SER A 214 -19.32 -24.62 -5.86
CA SER A 214 -19.54 -25.22 -4.53
C SER A 214 -18.27 -25.28 -3.67
N SER A 215 -17.09 -25.15 -4.27
CA SER A 215 -15.79 -25.15 -3.60
C SER A 215 -15.39 -23.82 -2.96
N LEU A 216 -16.25 -22.81 -3.04
CA LEU A 216 -15.92 -21.46 -2.63
C LEU A 216 -15.76 -21.35 -1.10
N ILE A 217 -14.64 -20.77 -0.67
CA ILE A 217 -14.28 -20.52 0.72
C ILE A 217 -14.44 -19.02 1.05
N GLU A 218 -14.12 -18.14 0.10
CA GLU A 218 -14.21 -16.70 0.24
C GLU A 218 -14.99 -16.08 -0.91
N LEU A 219 -15.96 -15.24 -0.56
CA LEU A 219 -16.79 -14.50 -1.52
C LEU A 219 -16.84 -13.03 -1.15
N THR A 220 -16.50 -12.17 -2.10
CA THR A 220 -16.71 -10.73 -1.99
C THR A 220 -17.59 -10.26 -3.16
N ILE A 221 -18.67 -9.56 -2.84
CA ILE A 221 -19.59 -8.99 -3.83
C ILE A 221 -19.66 -7.48 -3.63
N MET A 222 -19.19 -6.75 -4.63
CA MET A 222 -18.98 -5.30 -4.55
C MET A 222 -20.08 -4.48 -5.23
N TYR A 223 -20.69 -5.01 -6.28
CA TYR A 223 -21.75 -4.31 -7.03
C TYR A 223 -23.07 -4.27 -6.26
N ASN A 224 -23.98 -3.39 -6.71
CA ASN A 224 -25.23 -3.10 -6.01
C ASN A 224 -26.28 -4.21 -6.18
N PHE A 225 -26.94 -4.60 -5.08
CA PHE A 225 -28.10 -5.49 -5.06
C PHE A 225 -29.46 -4.77 -5.03
N ASP A 226 -29.50 -3.44 -5.02
CA ASP A 226 -30.75 -2.69 -5.08
C ASP A 226 -31.48 -2.95 -6.42
N GLY A 227 -32.76 -3.31 -6.36
CA GLY A 227 -33.58 -3.68 -7.53
C GLY A 227 -33.50 -5.16 -7.92
N TYR A 228 -32.70 -5.95 -7.21
CA TYR A 228 -32.50 -7.38 -7.45
C TYR A 228 -33.67 -8.21 -6.91
N SER A 229 -34.79 -8.25 -7.64
CA SER A 229 -35.92 -9.11 -7.30
C SER A 229 -35.54 -10.60 -7.43
N GLY A 230 -35.78 -11.39 -6.38
CA GLY A 230 -35.61 -12.86 -6.41
C GLY A 230 -34.20 -13.39 -6.15
N PHE A 231 -33.34 -12.71 -5.39
CA PHE A 231 -32.12 -13.34 -4.86
C PHE A 231 -32.49 -14.38 -3.78
N GLU A 232 -32.47 -15.65 -4.14
CA GLU A 232 -32.80 -16.76 -3.23
C GLU A 232 -31.55 -17.26 -2.52
N TRP A 233 -31.22 -16.63 -1.39
CA TRP A 233 -30.07 -16.92 -0.53
C TRP A 233 -29.73 -18.42 -0.40
N PRO A 234 -30.66 -19.31 0.00
CA PRO A 234 -30.35 -20.72 0.21
C PRO A 234 -30.01 -21.51 -1.06
N LYS A 235 -30.23 -20.92 -2.25
CA LYS A 235 -29.96 -21.55 -3.54
C LYS A 235 -28.69 -21.00 -4.22
N VAL A 236 -28.36 -19.74 -3.97
CA VAL A 236 -27.24 -19.07 -4.65
C VAL A 236 -25.93 -19.24 -3.89
N ILE A 237 -25.94 -19.04 -2.57
CA ILE A 237 -24.72 -19.04 -1.76
C ILE A 237 -24.26 -20.48 -1.49
N PRO A 238 -22.98 -20.82 -1.73
CA PRO A 238 -22.45 -22.16 -1.46
C PRO A 238 -22.64 -22.58 0.00
N LYS A 239 -23.21 -23.77 0.20
CA LYS A 239 -23.40 -24.37 1.53
C LYS A 239 -22.15 -25.11 1.97
N ASN A 240 -21.85 -25.08 3.27
CA ASN A 240 -20.86 -25.93 3.95
C ASN A 240 -19.37 -25.67 3.65
N THR A 241 -19.02 -24.79 2.71
CA THR A 241 -17.62 -24.48 2.34
C THR A 241 -17.22 -23.04 2.63
N LEU A 242 -18.18 -22.12 2.60
CA LEU A 242 -17.94 -20.69 2.70
C LEU A 242 -17.57 -20.28 4.13
N VAL A 243 -16.35 -19.75 4.29
CA VAL A 243 -15.79 -19.28 5.58
C VAL A 243 -15.85 -17.76 5.69
N SER A 244 -15.81 -17.04 4.56
CA SER A 244 -15.84 -15.58 4.54
C SER A 244 -16.78 -15.05 3.47
N LEU A 245 -17.67 -14.14 3.87
CA LEU A 245 -18.63 -13.49 3.00
C LEU A 245 -18.62 -11.97 3.24
N GLU A 246 -18.31 -11.20 2.19
CA GLU A 246 -18.33 -9.74 2.21
C GLU A 246 -19.23 -9.19 1.13
N PHE A 247 -20.14 -8.32 1.54
CA PHE A 247 -20.90 -7.44 0.67
C PHE A 247 -20.43 -6.00 0.83
N ARG A 248 -20.56 -5.21 -0.23
CA ARG A 248 -20.40 -3.75 -0.18
C ARG A 248 -21.73 -3.02 -0.16
N GLU A 249 -22.63 -3.38 -1.06
CA GLU A 249 -23.91 -2.71 -1.30
C GLU A 249 -25.06 -3.74 -1.22
N PHE A 250 -25.29 -4.28 -0.02
CA PHE A 250 -26.33 -5.26 0.25
C PHE A 250 -27.37 -4.71 1.23
N ASN A 251 -28.65 -4.77 0.88
CA ASN A 251 -29.74 -4.28 1.74
C ASN A 251 -30.99 -5.18 1.73
N SER A 252 -30.85 -6.44 1.32
CA SER A 252 -31.97 -7.38 1.31
C SER A 252 -32.19 -8.01 2.69
N LYS A 253 -33.42 -8.39 2.99
CA LYS A 253 -33.75 -9.09 4.24
C LYS A 253 -33.10 -10.48 4.26
N LEU A 254 -32.51 -10.83 5.39
CA LEU A 254 -31.99 -12.16 5.68
C LEU A 254 -32.97 -12.93 6.57
N ASN A 255 -33.15 -14.21 6.29
CA ASN A 255 -33.99 -15.13 7.04
C ASN A 255 -33.13 -16.18 7.76
N VAL A 256 -33.68 -16.78 8.81
CA VAL A 256 -33.03 -17.88 9.52
C VAL A 256 -32.75 -19.03 8.54
N GLY A 257 -31.50 -19.49 8.50
CA GLY A 257 -31.02 -20.52 7.56
C GLY A 257 -30.35 -19.99 6.28
N ASP A 258 -30.40 -18.69 6.01
CA ASP A 258 -29.68 -18.07 4.88
C ASP A 258 -28.17 -18.08 5.09
N LEU A 259 -27.72 -17.94 6.34
CA LEU A 259 -26.33 -18.02 6.75
C LEU A 259 -26.08 -19.37 7.42
N GLN A 260 -25.05 -20.09 6.96
CA GLN A 260 -24.79 -21.47 7.39
C GLN A 260 -23.33 -21.65 7.81
N GLU A 261 -23.08 -22.71 8.57
CA GLU A 261 -21.72 -23.15 8.90
C GLU A 261 -20.95 -23.56 7.64
N PRO A 262 -19.62 -23.34 7.54
CA PRO A 262 -18.67 -22.91 8.59
C PRO A 262 -18.31 -21.40 8.53
N LEU A 263 -19.29 -20.52 8.28
CA LEU A 263 -19.04 -19.10 8.08
C LEU A 263 -18.45 -18.41 9.34
N GLU A 264 -17.17 -18.02 9.26
CA GLU A 264 -16.47 -17.34 10.35
C GLU A 264 -16.46 -15.81 10.23
N ARG A 265 -16.61 -15.27 9.01
CA ARG A 265 -16.52 -13.83 8.72
C ARG A 265 -17.70 -13.37 7.86
N LEU A 266 -18.39 -12.35 8.33
CA LEU A 266 -19.51 -11.73 7.62
C LEU A 266 -19.39 -10.21 7.64
N SER A 267 -19.44 -9.60 6.45
CA SER A 267 -19.62 -8.16 6.28
C SER A 267 -20.83 -7.91 5.38
N LEU A 268 -21.88 -7.26 5.89
CA LEU A 268 -23.09 -6.96 5.11
C LEU A 268 -23.01 -5.65 4.32
N GLY A 269 -21.91 -4.92 4.44
CA GLY A 269 -21.65 -3.73 3.62
C GLY A 269 -22.49 -2.51 4.03
N ASN A 270 -22.17 -1.36 3.45
CA ASN A 270 -22.59 -0.07 3.97
C ASN A 270 -24.09 0.20 3.83
N ALA A 271 -24.79 -0.46 2.90
CA ALA A 271 -26.20 -0.22 2.62
C ALA A 271 -27.18 -0.96 3.56
N TYR A 272 -26.71 -2.00 4.27
CA TYR A 272 -27.58 -2.91 5.01
C TYR A 272 -28.30 -2.22 6.16
N GLN A 273 -29.63 -2.27 6.17
CA GLN A 273 -30.50 -1.59 7.15
C GLN A 273 -31.54 -2.51 7.79
N GLN A 274 -31.55 -3.80 7.46
CA GLN A 274 -32.64 -4.71 7.83
C GLN A 274 -32.48 -5.26 9.25
N ASP A 275 -33.59 -5.56 9.92
CA ASP A 275 -33.55 -6.30 11.20
C ASP A 275 -32.91 -7.70 11.03
N THR A 276 -32.19 -8.14 12.06
CA THR A 276 -31.59 -9.49 12.11
C THR A 276 -32.35 -10.34 13.14
N PRO A 277 -33.06 -11.41 12.73
CA PRO A 277 -33.83 -12.23 13.65
C PRO A 277 -32.95 -13.03 14.61
N VAL A 278 -33.57 -13.57 15.66
CA VAL A 278 -32.93 -14.55 16.55
C VAL A 278 -32.49 -15.77 15.73
N ASP A 279 -31.33 -16.33 16.07
CA ASP A 279 -30.70 -17.46 15.39
C ASP A 279 -30.34 -17.24 13.90
N LEU A 280 -30.25 -15.98 13.46
CA LEU A 280 -29.78 -15.66 12.11
C LEU A 280 -28.32 -16.07 11.88
N PHE A 281 -27.44 -15.74 12.84
CA PHE A 281 -26.00 -15.89 12.66
C PHE A 281 -25.52 -17.29 13.07
N PRO A 282 -24.67 -17.95 12.26
CA PRO A 282 -24.08 -19.24 12.60
C PRO A 282 -23.16 -19.13 13.83
N GLN A 283 -23.02 -20.22 14.58
CA GLN A 283 -22.23 -20.25 15.81
C GLN A 283 -20.72 -20.23 15.55
N THR A 284 -20.25 -20.60 14.35
CA THR A 284 -18.82 -20.43 13.99
C THR A 284 -18.43 -18.99 13.69
N LEU A 285 -19.39 -18.06 13.57
CA LEU A 285 -19.12 -16.68 13.22
C LEU A 285 -18.29 -15.97 14.31
N LYS A 286 -17.12 -15.48 13.91
CA LYS A 286 -16.15 -14.78 14.78
C LYS A 286 -16.08 -13.29 14.48
N TYR A 287 -16.32 -12.87 13.25
CA TYR A 287 -16.19 -11.48 12.83
C TYR A 287 -17.45 -11.02 12.11
N LEU A 288 -18.12 -10.02 12.67
CA LEU A 288 -19.36 -9.48 12.13
C LEU A 288 -19.23 -7.97 11.91
N HIS A 289 -19.48 -7.54 10.68
CA HIS A 289 -19.58 -6.14 10.29
C HIS A 289 -20.95 -5.89 9.64
N LEU A 290 -21.81 -5.10 10.28
CA LEU A 290 -23.16 -4.85 9.78
C LEU A 290 -23.24 -3.62 8.87
N GLY A 291 -22.13 -2.92 8.66
CA GLY A 291 -22.05 -1.80 7.73
C GLY A 291 -22.54 -0.48 8.30
N ILE A 292 -22.10 0.62 7.67
CA ILE A 292 -22.25 1.99 8.19
C ILE A 292 -23.72 2.41 8.35
N ASN A 293 -24.62 2.08 7.42
CA ASN A 293 -26.01 2.55 7.49
C ASN A 293 -26.94 1.63 8.27
N PHE A 294 -26.44 0.55 8.88
CA PHE A 294 -27.28 -0.33 9.69
C PHE A 294 -28.07 0.51 10.70
N ASN A 295 -29.32 0.12 10.93
CA ASN A 295 -30.21 0.72 11.93
C ASN A 295 -31.28 -0.28 12.45
N GLY A 296 -31.29 -1.53 11.96
CA GLY A 296 -32.26 -2.57 12.32
C GLY A 296 -31.87 -3.37 13.58
N ARG A 297 -32.85 -3.96 14.27
CA ARG A 297 -32.64 -4.67 15.54
C ARG A 297 -31.74 -5.89 15.40
N ILE A 298 -30.98 -6.18 16.46
CA ILE A 298 -30.20 -7.43 16.58
C ILE A 298 -30.93 -8.41 17.49
N GLY A 299 -31.33 -9.56 16.94
CA GLY A 299 -32.02 -10.61 17.69
C GLY A 299 -31.07 -11.38 18.63
N SER A 300 -30.02 -11.98 18.09
CA SER A 300 -29.02 -12.72 18.88
C SER A 300 -27.66 -12.71 18.21
N LEU A 301 -26.58 -12.71 19.00
CA LEU A 301 -25.20 -12.83 18.51
C LEU A 301 -24.59 -14.19 18.91
N PRO A 302 -23.68 -14.74 18.08
CA PRO A 302 -23.08 -16.05 18.34
C PRO A 302 -22.09 -16.01 19.49
N ARG A 303 -22.07 -17.04 20.35
CA ARG A 303 -21.29 -17.02 21.61
C ARG A 303 -19.78 -16.93 21.43
N GLY A 304 -19.27 -17.29 20.25
CA GLY A 304 -17.84 -17.26 19.91
C GLY A 304 -17.38 -15.97 19.22
N LEU A 305 -18.23 -14.94 19.14
CA LEU A 305 -17.93 -13.70 18.44
C LEU A 305 -16.69 -13.01 19.01
N VAL A 306 -15.72 -12.70 18.16
CA VAL A 306 -14.46 -12.05 18.54
C VAL A 306 -14.51 -10.55 18.25
N SER A 307 -15.13 -10.17 17.12
CA SER A 307 -15.24 -8.78 16.68
C SER A 307 -16.65 -8.45 16.23
N LEU A 308 -17.17 -7.34 16.73
CA LEU A 308 -18.44 -6.76 16.29
C LEU A 308 -18.22 -5.31 15.85
N GLU A 309 -18.56 -5.02 14.59
CA GLU A 309 -18.55 -3.67 14.05
C GLU A 309 -19.95 -3.25 13.62
N LEU A 310 -20.52 -2.31 14.39
CA LEU A 310 -21.79 -1.68 14.08
C LEU A 310 -21.55 -0.34 13.41
N GLY A 311 -22.33 -0.10 12.36
CA GLY A 311 -22.27 1.12 11.58
C GLY A 311 -22.61 2.39 12.32
N ASN A 312 -22.24 3.48 11.66
CA ASN A 312 -22.56 4.83 12.05
C ASN A 312 -23.59 5.40 11.05
N ASN A 313 -24.87 5.23 11.33
CA ASN A 313 -25.99 5.69 10.51
C ASN A 313 -25.76 7.16 10.06
N GLY A 314 -25.43 7.33 8.77
CA GLY A 314 -25.08 8.64 8.20
C GLY A 314 -26.27 9.58 8.02
N THR A 315 -27.49 9.07 8.16
CA THR A 315 -28.74 9.78 7.82
C THR A 315 -29.20 10.79 8.89
N GLY A 316 -28.51 10.88 10.03
CA GLY A 316 -28.93 11.73 11.15
C GLY A 316 -30.20 11.25 11.86
N VAL A 317 -30.82 10.17 11.37
CA VAL A 317 -31.93 9.48 12.04
C VAL A 317 -31.36 8.69 13.22
N ARG A 318 -31.95 8.87 14.40
CA ARG A 318 -31.60 8.06 15.58
C ARG A 318 -31.78 6.58 15.22
N PRO A 319 -30.75 5.73 15.40
CA PRO A 319 -30.87 4.31 15.09
C PRO A 319 -32.02 3.66 15.87
N LEU A 320 -32.69 2.69 15.24
CA LEU A 320 -33.73 1.88 15.88
C LEU A 320 -33.18 0.62 16.57
N TYR A 321 -31.85 0.44 16.59
CA TYR A 321 -31.26 -0.53 17.51
C TYR A 321 -31.77 -0.26 18.91
N PRO A 322 -32.01 -1.30 19.71
CA PRO A 322 -32.22 -1.07 21.12
C PRO A 322 -31.00 -0.29 21.61
N TYR A 323 -31.24 0.89 22.17
CA TYR A 323 -30.30 1.51 23.09
C TYR A 323 -29.87 0.50 24.19
N ASP A 324 -30.65 -0.57 24.37
CA ASP A 324 -30.41 -1.76 25.16
C ASP A 324 -29.53 -2.87 24.54
N LEU A 325 -28.87 -2.73 23.38
CA LEU A 325 -27.92 -3.77 22.89
C LEU A 325 -26.89 -4.11 23.97
N LEU A 326 -26.47 -3.07 24.66
CA LEU A 326 -25.62 -3.10 25.83
C LEU A 326 -26.41 -3.50 27.10
N GLY A 327 -27.61 -2.96 27.31
CA GLY A 327 -28.48 -3.25 28.47
C GLY A 327 -29.00 -4.69 28.60
N THR A 328 -29.02 -5.46 27.52
CA THR A 328 -29.57 -6.84 27.46
C THR A 328 -28.51 -7.93 27.55
N GLY A 329 -27.23 -7.59 27.62
CA GLY A 329 -26.14 -8.59 27.58
C GLY A 329 -26.05 -9.33 26.24
N LEU A 330 -26.54 -8.72 25.15
CA LEU A 330 -26.55 -9.34 23.82
C LEU A 330 -25.13 -9.52 23.24
N VAL A 331 -24.18 -8.66 23.61
CA VAL A 331 -22.79 -8.76 23.14
C VAL A 331 -22.08 -9.90 23.91
N PRO A 332 -21.60 -10.96 23.23
CA PRO A 332 -21.00 -12.10 23.90
C PRO A 332 -19.70 -11.76 24.63
N ASP A 333 -19.46 -12.40 25.77
CA ASP A 333 -18.25 -12.23 26.58
C ASP A 333 -16.94 -12.53 25.85
N SER A 334 -16.98 -13.30 24.75
CA SER A 334 -15.82 -13.58 23.88
C SER A 334 -15.35 -12.38 23.04
N THR A 335 -16.15 -11.31 22.97
CA THR A 335 -15.90 -10.16 22.09
C THR A 335 -14.72 -9.34 22.59
N LYS A 336 -13.66 -9.29 21.78
CA LYS A 336 -12.42 -8.55 22.07
C LYS A 336 -12.41 -7.15 21.47
N THR A 337 -13.08 -6.97 20.34
CA THR A 337 -13.14 -5.70 19.61
C THR A 337 -14.58 -5.31 19.32
N LEU A 338 -14.94 -4.10 19.71
CA LEU A 338 -16.30 -3.58 19.57
C LEU A 338 -16.28 -2.17 18.97
N THR A 339 -17.02 -1.97 17.89
CA THR A 339 -17.31 -0.64 17.37
C THR A 339 -18.80 -0.38 17.50
N LEU A 340 -19.16 0.69 18.20
CA LEU A 340 -20.54 1.14 18.34
C LEU A 340 -20.73 2.44 17.55
N GLY A 341 -20.96 2.32 16.24
CA GLY A 341 -20.88 3.44 15.31
C GLY A 341 -21.81 4.62 15.62
N SER A 342 -23.07 4.36 15.96
CA SER A 342 -24.08 5.41 16.27
C SER A 342 -24.42 5.56 17.75
N PHE A 343 -23.64 4.96 18.65
CA PHE A 343 -23.93 5.00 20.08
C PHE A 343 -23.51 6.34 20.70
N ASP A 344 -24.44 6.98 21.43
CA ASP A 344 -24.27 8.33 22.02
C ASP A 344 -25.00 8.50 23.37
N GLN A 345 -25.13 7.41 24.13
CA GLN A 345 -25.72 7.42 25.48
C GLN A 345 -24.67 7.08 26.54
N GLU A 346 -25.00 7.19 27.82
CA GLU A 346 -24.13 6.68 28.88
C GLU A 346 -23.96 5.16 28.72
N ILE A 347 -22.71 4.69 28.80
CA ILE A 347 -22.40 3.26 28.88
C ILE A 347 -22.52 2.87 30.36
N HIS A 348 -22.99 1.68 30.69
CA HIS A 348 -22.86 1.12 32.04
C HIS A 348 -21.95 -0.11 32.01
N SER A 349 -21.19 -0.35 33.10
CA SER A 349 -20.14 -1.37 33.13
C SER A 349 -20.64 -2.81 32.94
N SER A 350 -21.84 -3.10 33.43
CA SER A 350 -22.51 -4.40 33.27
C SER A 350 -22.86 -4.71 31.82
N GLN A 351 -22.70 -3.74 30.92
CA GLN A 351 -23.16 -3.85 29.54
C GLN A 351 -22.06 -4.23 28.54
N LEU A 352 -20.79 -4.12 28.93
CA LEU A 352 -19.67 -4.44 28.06
C LEU A 352 -19.11 -5.83 28.38
N PRO A 353 -18.69 -6.58 27.35
CA PRO A 353 -18.17 -7.93 27.52
C PRO A 353 -16.85 -7.91 28.29
N SER A 354 -16.68 -8.88 29.20
CA SER A 354 -15.54 -8.93 30.11
C SER A 354 -14.18 -9.07 29.40
N SER A 355 -14.15 -9.67 28.20
CA SER A 355 -12.91 -9.84 27.41
C SER A 355 -12.55 -8.64 26.51
N LEU A 356 -13.35 -7.57 26.52
CA LEU A 356 -13.16 -6.41 25.62
C LEU A 356 -11.78 -5.76 25.80
N LYS A 357 -11.07 -5.57 24.68
CA LYS A 357 -9.75 -4.93 24.62
C LYS A 357 -9.73 -3.66 23.80
N SER A 358 -10.50 -3.59 22.73
CA SER A 358 -10.56 -2.43 21.83
C SER A 358 -12.00 -1.95 21.68
N LEU A 359 -12.24 -0.68 22.01
CA LEU A 359 -13.54 -0.04 21.90
C LEU A 359 -13.45 1.19 20.99
N LYS A 360 -14.30 1.24 19.96
CA LYS A 360 -14.43 2.40 19.07
C LYS A 360 -15.81 3.00 19.21
N LEU A 361 -15.85 4.31 19.46
CA LEU A 361 -17.08 5.08 19.67
C LEU A 361 -17.13 6.29 18.73
N PRO A 362 -17.44 6.11 17.43
CA PRO A 362 -17.40 7.19 16.45
C PRO A 362 -18.35 8.36 16.75
N ARG A 363 -19.60 8.10 17.17
CA ARG A 363 -20.59 9.16 17.44
C ARG A 363 -20.72 9.60 18.89
N PHE A 364 -20.09 8.88 19.82
CA PHE A 364 -20.25 9.14 21.23
C PHE A 364 -19.71 10.50 21.64
N ASN A 365 -20.52 11.25 22.38
CA ASN A 365 -20.23 12.54 22.97
C ASN A 365 -20.88 12.71 24.36
N GLY A 366 -21.19 11.59 25.03
CA GLY A 366 -21.66 11.55 26.42
C GLY A 366 -20.53 11.63 27.45
N GLN A 367 -20.86 11.63 28.75
CA GLN A 367 -19.85 11.62 29.81
C GLN A 367 -19.21 10.23 30.00
N LEU A 368 -17.92 10.20 30.33
CA LEU A 368 -17.19 8.99 30.71
C LEU A 368 -17.22 8.87 32.24
N THR A 369 -17.54 7.68 32.77
CA THR A 369 -17.48 7.35 34.20
C THR A 369 -16.46 6.24 34.47
N MET A 370 -15.91 6.15 35.68
CA MET A 370 -14.78 5.24 35.98
C MET A 370 -15.13 3.75 35.89
N SER A 371 -16.40 3.38 36.11
CA SER A 371 -16.80 1.97 36.12
C SER A 371 -16.71 1.29 34.75
N LEU A 372 -16.53 2.05 33.67
CA LEU A 372 -16.96 1.65 32.33
C LEU A 372 -16.10 0.59 31.62
N LEU A 373 -14.80 0.49 31.89
CA LEU A 373 -13.88 -0.10 30.90
C LEU A 373 -12.65 -0.82 31.46
N LEU A 374 -12.72 -1.41 32.65
CA LEU A 374 -11.54 -1.91 33.41
C LEU A 374 -10.52 -2.75 32.61
N ASN A 375 -10.95 -3.43 31.55
CA ASN A 375 -10.10 -4.30 30.73
C ASN A 375 -9.70 -3.73 29.36
N VAL A 376 -10.26 -2.58 28.96
CA VAL A 376 -10.02 -1.96 27.65
C VAL A 376 -8.63 -1.34 27.61
N THR A 377 -7.86 -1.72 26.59
CA THR A 377 -6.50 -1.25 26.35
C THR A 377 -6.43 -0.24 25.21
N GLU A 378 -7.44 -0.21 24.34
CA GLU A 378 -7.51 0.69 23.18
C GLU A 378 -8.88 1.37 23.10
N LEU A 379 -8.86 2.70 22.98
CA LEU A 379 -10.07 3.52 22.91
C LEU A 379 -9.92 4.56 21.79
N THR A 380 -10.91 4.60 20.90
CA THR A 380 -10.96 5.58 19.81
C THR A 380 -12.29 6.32 19.82
N PHE A 381 -12.22 7.64 19.71
CA PHE A 381 -13.37 8.52 19.54
C PHE A 381 -13.26 9.32 18.24
N ASP A 382 -14.38 9.53 17.56
CA ASP A 382 -14.41 10.45 16.41
C ASP A 382 -15.10 11.77 16.79
N LYS A 383 -16.32 11.75 17.34
CA LYS A 383 -17.11 12.97 17.63
C LYS A 383 -17.09 13.45 19.08
N PHE A 384 -16.34 12.79 19.96
CA PHE A 384 -16.26 13.14 21.38
C PHE A 384 -15.63 14.52 21.60
N ASN A 385 -16.29 15.37 22.39
CA ASN A 385 -15.85 16.70 22.78
C ASN A 385 -16.32 17.09 24.21
N GLN A 386 -16.37 16.11 25.13
CA GLN A 386 -16.64 16.36 26.56
C GLN A 386 -15.34 16.41 27.36
N ALA A 387 -15.37 17.10 28.50
CA ALA A 387 -14.22 17.13 29.40
C ALA A 387 -13.95 15.73 29.98
N ILE A 388 -12.67 15.34 30.04
CA ILE A 388 -12.23 14.06 30.61
C ILE A 388 -11.89 14.30 32.07
N GLN A 389 -12.70 13.76 32.98
CA GLN A 389 -12.46 13.92 34.41
C GLN A 389 -11.32 13.01 34.88
N PRO A 390 -10.55 13.40 35.90
CA PRO A 390 -9.55 12.51 36.47
C PRO A 390 -10.15 11.16 36.87
N GLY A 391 -9.53 10.08 36.41
CA GLY A 391 -10.05 8.73 36.62
C GLY A 391 -11.31 8.38 35.82
N SER A 392 -11.72 9.12 34.78
CA SER A 392 -12.84 8.67 33.92
C SER A 392 -12.41 7.67 32.83
N LEU A 393 -11.11 7.60 32.52
CA LEU A 393 -10.54 6.68 31.54
C LEU A 393 -10.05 5.38 32.19
N PRO A 394 -10.11 4.23 31.49
CA PRO A 394 -9.73 2.95 32.07
C PRO A 394 -8.27 2.91 32.54
N PRO A 395 -7.97 2.35 33.73
CA PRO A 395 -6.60 2.28 34.25
C PRO A 395 -5.71 1.32 33.47
N SER A 396 -6.27 0.47 32.59
CA SER A 396 -5.54 -0.42 31.69
C SER A 396 -5.25 0.20 30.31
N LEU A 397 -5.71 1.42 30.04
CA LEU A 397 -5.67 2.00 28.70
C LEU A 397 -4.23 2.26 28.27
N LYS A 398 -3.86 1.77 27.09
CA LYS A 398 -2.55 1.94 26.46
C LYS A 398 -2.61 2.82 25.22
N TYR A 399 -3.74 2.84 24.53
CA TYR A 399 -3.94 3.58 23.28
C TYR A 399 -5.19 4.44 23.36
N LEU A 400 -5.02 5.75 23.13
CA LEU A 400 -6.11 6.72 23.06
C LEU A 400 -5.99 7.57 21.81
N GLU A 401 -7.05 7.60 21.00
CA GLU A 401 -7.11 8.42 19.79
C GLU A 401 -8.42 9.21 19.72
N PHE A 402 -8.30 10.51 19.48
CA PHE A 402 -9.40 11.40 19.13
C PHE A 402 -9.27 11.81 17.67
N LYS A 403 -10.16 11.36 16.77
CA LYS A 403 -10.06 11.63 15.33
C LYS A 403 -10.73 12.93 14.88
N GLY A 404 -11.79 13.37 15.53
CA GLY A 404 -12.58 14.54 15.10
C GLY A 404 -12.32 15.79 15.90
N ASN A 405 -13.25 16.15 16.79
CA ASN A 405 -13.43 17.54 17.26
C ASN A 405 -13.08 17.77 18.75
N PHE A 406 -12.42 16.83 19.42
CA PHE A 406 -12.05 16.97 20.84
C PHE A 406 -11.14 18.20 21.07
N ASN A 407 -11.62 19.18 21.83
CA ASN A 407 -10.89 20.42 22.13
C ASN A 407 -11.15 20.92 23.56
N GLN A 408 -11.20 20.00 24.51
CA GLN A 408 -11.37 20.28 25.94
C GLN A 408 -10.03 20.29 26.67
N ASP A 409 -9.96 20.96 27.82
CA ASP A 409 -8.75 20.96 28.64
C ASP A 409 -8.47 19.55 29.21
N LEU A 410 -7.20 19.14 29.19
CA LEU A 410 -6.74 17.91 29.81
C LEU A 410 -6.23 18.22 31.23
N LEU A 411 -6.92 17.70 32.24
CA LEU A 411 -6.55 17.85 33.65
C LEU A 411 -5.50 16.82 34.08
N VAL A 412 -4.76 17.11 35.15
CA VAL A 412 -3.87 16.11 35.77
C VAL A 412 -4.68 14.90 36.22
N GLY A 413 -4.23 13.70 35.86
CA GLY A 413 -4.95 12.44 36.13
C GLY A 413 -6.12 12.14 35.17
N SER A 414 -6.39 12.99 34.18
CA SER A 414 -7.39 12.69 33.13
C SER A 414 -6.92 11.59 32.17
N LEU A 415 -5.60 11.46 31.98
CA LEU A 415 -4.96 10.38 31.23
C LEU A 415 -4.38 9.33 32.20
N PRO A 416 -4.59 8.02 31.95
CA PRO A 416 -4.07 6.98 32.83
C PRO A 416 -2.55 6.81 32.71
N GLU A 417 -1.89 6.45 33.82
CA GLU A 417 -0.43 6.24 33.90
C GLU A 417 0.09 5.04 33.08
N THR A 418 -0.81 4.25 32.48
CA THR A 418 -0.47 3.16 31.56
C THR A 418 -0.47 3.58 30.10
N LEU A 419 -0.89 4.81 29.77
CA LEU A 419 -1.08 5.24 28.39
C LEU A 419 0.25 5.32 27.65
N GLU A 420 0.39 4.59 26.55
CA GLU A 420 1.61 4.50 25.74
C GLU A 420 1.49 5.31 24.44
N PHE A 421 0.27 5.46 23.91
CA PHE A 421 -0.02 6.19 22.67
C PHE A 421 -1.17 7.19 22.88
N LEU A 422 -0.95 8.45 22.49
CA LEU A 422 -1.95 9.50 22.48
C LEU A 422 -1.97 10.22 21.13
N HIS A 423 -3.13 10.26 20.48
CA HIS A 423 -3.40 11.12 19.33
C HIS A 423 -4.52 12.10 19.64
N LEU A 424 -4.19 13.39 19.65
CA LEU A 424 -5.13 14.48 19.89
C LEU A 424 -5.72 14.99 18.57
N SER A 425 -6.98 15.40 18.66
CA SER A 425 -7.84 15.64 17.49
C SER A 425 -7.38 16.80 16.61
N TYR A 426 -7.93 16.86 15.38
CA TYR A 426 -7.64 17.92 14.41
C TYR A 426 -7.82 19.31 15.01
N ASP A 427 -8.88 19.52 15.81
CA ASP A 427 -9.26 20.80 16.40
C ASP A 427 -8.58 21.12 17.75
N TYR A 428 -7.89 20.15 18.37
CA TYR A 428 -7.30 20.33 19.70
C TYR A 428 -6.25 21.44 19.71
N ASN A 429 -6.50 22.50 20.48
CA ASN A 429 -5.57 23.63 20.62
C ASN A 429 -5.59 24.22 22.04
N LYS A 430 -5.56 23.35 23.05
CA LYS A 430 -5.44 23.75 24.47
C LYS A 430 -4.01 23.55 24.98
N PRO A 431 -3.50 24.40 25.88
CA PRO A 431 -2.21 24.16 26.51
C PRO A 431 -2.22 22.86 27.33
N ILE A 432 -1.10 22.15 27.37
CA ILE A 432 -0.92 20.91 28.15
C ILE A 432 -0.03 21.22 29.34
N ALA A 433 -0.64 21.28 30.53
CA ALA A 433 0.02 21.64 31.78
C ALA A 433 0.99 20.55 32.29
N TRP A 434 1.80 20.91 33.29
CA TRP A 434 2.70 20.00 34.00
C TRP A 434 1.93 18.81 34.61
N GLY A 435 2.49 17.61 34.51
CA GLY A 435 1.89 16.40 35.06
C GLY A 435 0.66 15.86 34.34
N VAL A 436 0.23 16.46 33.21
CA VAL A 436 -0.92 15.97 32.43
C VAL A 436 -0.55 14.75 31.57
N LEU A 437 0.63 14.78 30.92
CA LEU A 437 1.10 13.65 30.10
C LEU A 437 1.72 12.56 31.00
N PRO A 438 1.26 11.30 30.92
CA PRO A 438 1.75 10.23 31.77
C PRO A 438 3.18 9.82 31.40
N LYS A 439 3.93 9.30 32.38
CA LYS A 439 5.35 8.93 32.19
C LYS A 439 5.56 7.75 31.24
N SER A 440 4.55 6.89 31.09
CA SER A 440 4.52 5.74 30.19
C SER A 440 4.42 6.11 28.71
N LEU A 441 4.07 7.36 28.39
CA LEU A 441 3.74 7.76 27.02
C LEU A 441 4.97 7.70 26.11
N ARG A 442 4.87 6.91 25.04
CA ARG A 442 5.92 6.67 24.04
C ARG A 442 5.64 7.40 22.72
N VAL A 443 4.37 7.58 22.38
CA VAL A 443 3.96 8.25 21.13
C VAL A 443 2.96 9.36 21.44
N LEU A 444 3.29 10.58 21.04
CA LEU A 444 2.41 11.74 21.13
C LEU A 444 2.21 12.34 19.73
N ARG A 445 0.96 12.38 19.29
CA ARG A 445 0.57 12.99 18.02
C ARG A 445 -0.43 14.11 18.26
N MET A 446 -0.10 15.28 17.76
CA MET A 446 -0.93 16.48 17.85
C MET A 446 -1.64 16.71 16.53
N GLY A 447 -2.94 17.02 16.59
CA GLY A 447 -3.72 17.36 15.41
C GLY A 447 -3.32 18.68 14.75
N SER A 448 -3.99 18.96 13.63
CA SER A 448 -3.60 20.02 12.70
C SER A 448 -3.64 21.43 13.27
N GLN A 449 -4.58 21.72 14.18
CA GLN A 449 -4.77 23.07 14.73
C GLN A 449 -3.93 23.37 15.97
N PHE A 450 -3.23 22.39 16.52
CA PHE A 450 -2.47 22.57 17.75
C PHE A 450 -1.34 23.61 17.57
N ASN A 451 -1.41 24.71 18.31
CA ASN A 451 -0.38 25.73 18.40
C ASN A 451 -0.27 26.30 19.83
N SER A 452 -0.50 25.44 20.82
CA SER A 452 -0.42 25.78 22.24
C SER A 452 0.85 25.22 22.87
N HIS A 453 1.15 25.63 24.11
CA HIS A 453 2.35 25.17 24.81
C HIS A 453 2.14 23.77 25.41
N ILE A 454 3.16 22.93 25.32
CA ILE A 454 3.32 21.71 26.12
C ILE A 454 4.38 22.02 27.16
N TYR A 455 3.97 22.09 28.43
CA TYR A 455 4.88 22.50 29.51
C TYR A 455 5.87 21.39 29.93
N GLN A 456 5.48 20.12 29.76
CA GLN A 456 6.29 18.97 30.12
C GLN A 456 6.08 17.80 29.15
N TYR A 457 7.15 17.40 28.46
CA TYR A 457 7.18 16.17 27.67
C TYR A 457 7.62 14.97 28.53
N PRO A 458 7.11 13.76 28.28
CA PRO A 458 7.54 12.54 28.96
C PRO A 458 9.00 12.17 28.63
N SER A 459 9.75 11.70 29.63
CA SER A 459 11.13 11.23 29.45
C SER A 459 11.24 9.93 28.64
N GLY A 460 10.15 9.17 28.56
CA GLY A 460 10.03 7.95 27.78
C GLY A 460 9.59 8.15 26.33
N LEU A 461 9.34 9.39 25.90
CA LEU A 461 8.78 9.69 24.58
C LEU A 461 9.74 9.29 23.45
N GLU A 462 9.24 8.52 22.48
CA GLU A 462 9.99 7.98 21.34
C GLU A 462 9.56 8.60 20.00
N GLU A 463 8.29 8.97 19.85
CA GLU A 463 7.75 9.63 18.66
C GLU A 463 6.92 10.87 19.04
N LEU A 464 7.21 11.99 18.37
CA LEU A 464 6.47 13.24 18.50
C LEU A 464 6.08 13.77 17.12
N VAL A 465 4.78 13.99 16.90
CA VAL A 465 4.23 14.48 15.64
C VAL A 465 3.41 15.74 15.88
N PHE A 466 3.75 16.81 15.17
CA PHE A 466 2.96 18.04 15.14
C PHE A 466 2.24 18.21 13.80
N GLY A 467 0.98 18.63 13.88
CA GLY A 467 0.16 19.00 12.74
C GLY A 467 0.50 20.38 12.14
N PHE A 468 -0.31 20.82 11.19
CA PHE A 468 -0.07 21.98 10.33
C PHE A 468 0.28 23.29 11.07
N SER A 469 -0.42 23.62 12.17
CA SER A 469 -0.40 24.96 12.78
C SER A 469 0.68 25.19 13.83
N PHE A 470 1.40 24.16 14.26
CA PHE A 470 2.32 24.27 15.40
C PHE A 470 3.53 25.16 15.08
N ASN A 471 3.77 26.17 15.94
CA ASN A 471 4.88 27.12 15.81
C ASN A 471 5.41 27.58 17.19
N LYS A 472 5.64 26.63 18.12
CA LYS A 472 6.23 26.91 19.43
C LYS A 472 7.64 26.33 19.53
N SER A 473 8.47 26.94 20.39
CA SER A 473 9.86 26.51 20.58
C SER A 473 9.92 25.08 21.13
N LEU A 474 10.92 24.32 20.65
CA LEU A 474 11.17 22.92 21.03
C LEU A 474 12.48 22.74 21.81
N ASN A 475 13.05 23.81 22.37
CA ASN A 475 14.36 23.78 23.03
C ASN A 475 14.41 22.86 24.27
N CYS A 476 13.27 22.55 24.87
CA CYS A 476 13.20 21.64 26.01
C CYS A 476 13.24 20.14 25.62
N LEU A 477 13.09 19.78 24.34
CA LEU A 477 13.04 18.37 23.93
C LEU A 477 14.32 17.61 24.27
N ALA A 478 15.48 18.24 24.09
CA ALA A 478 16.77 17.61 24.41
C ALA A 478 16.88 17.20 25.89
N THR A 479 16.30 17.98 26.80
CA THR A 479 16.37 17.71 28.24
C THR A 479 15.20 16.87 28.75
N GLN A 480 13.99 17.10 28.23
CA GLN A 480 12.78 16.43 28.72
C GLN A 480 12.53 15.07 28.07
N SER A 481 12.94 14.85 26.82
CA SER A 481 12.69 13.60 26.07
C SER A 481 13.97 13.04 25.43
N PRO A 482 14.95 12.59 26.23
CA PRO A 482 16.25 12.13 25.73
C PRO A 482 16.20 10.79 24.97
N LYS A 483 15.02 10.15 24.86
CA LYS A 483 14.79 8.90 24.12
C LYS A 483 14.06 9.12 22.79
N LEU A 484 13.76 10.36 22.43
CA LEU A 484 13.00 10.69 21.22
C LEU A 484 13.76 10.26 19.96
N LYS A 485 13.14 9.43 19.13
CA LYS A 485 13.73 8.89 17.89
C LYS A 485 13.15 9.55 16.65
N ILE A 486 11.85 9.86 16.67
CA ILE A 486 11.12 10.39 15.52
C ILE A 486 10.49 11.73 15.86
N LEU A 487 10.81 12.76 15.09
CA LEU A 487 10.18 14.08 15.17
C LEU A 487 9.59 14.49 13.82
N ARG A 488 8.31 14.84 13.81
CA ARG A 488 7.62 15.35 12.61
C ARG A 488 7.05 16.75 12.87
N LEU A 489 7.46 17.71 12.04
CA LEU A 489 7.08 19.12 12.15
C LEU A 489 6.14 19.52 11.01
N GLY A 490 5.05 20.20 11.35
CA GLY A 490 4.06 20.70 10.39
C GLY A 490 4.48 21.95 9.63
N THR A 491 3.63 22.38 8.70
CA THR A 491 3.92 23.42 7.70
C THR A 491 4.18 24.81 8.30
N ARG A 492 3.50 25.19 9.38
CA ARG A 492 3.63 26.54 9.97
C ARG A 492 4.77 26.66 10.99
N PHE A 493 5.57 25.61 11.16
CA PHE A 493 6.69 25.66 12.09
C PHE A 493 7.77 26.62 11.58
N GLN A 494 7.99 27.71 12.32
CA GLN A 494 8.91 28.81 11.98
C GLN A 494 9.85 29.15 13.15
N GLN A 495 10.11 28.19 14.04
CA GLN A 495 11.09 28.34 15.12
C GLN A 495 12.42 27.68 14.78
N THR A 496 13.52 28.24 15.24
CA THR A 496 14.85 27.63 15.06
C THR A 496 14.99 26.34 15.87
N LEU A 497 15.57 25.30 15.26
CA LEU A 497 15.95 24.06 15.92
C LEU A 497 17.36 24.19 16.52
N ASN A 498 17.42 24.50 17.81
CA ASN A 498 18.67 24.72 18.54
C ASN A 498 19.08 23.56 19.47
N ALA A 499 18.12 22.77 19.97
CA ALA A 499 18.37 21.73 20.96
C ALA A 499 17.48 20.51 20.72
N LEU A 500 17.94 19.63 19.85
CA LEU A 500 17.33 18.32 19.59
C LEU A 500 18.08 17.22 20.36
N PRO A 501 17.39 16.18 20.86
CA PRO A 501 18.01 15.07 21.56
C PRO A 501 18.92 14.25 20.64
N GLN A 502 20.05 13.75 21.17
CA GLN A 502 20.99 12.94 20.39
C GLN A 502 20.42 11.56 19.99
N SER A 503 19.34 11.11 20.61
CA SER A 503 18.64 9.88 20.23
C SER A 503 17.86 9.98 18.92
N LEU A 504 17.72 11.17 18.34
CA LEU A 504 16.88 11.41 17.17
C LEU A 504 17.48 10.76 15.92
N THR A 505 16.73 9.83 15.32
CA THR A 505 17.12 9.09 14.11
C THR A 505 16.33 9.55 12.88
N GLU A 506 15.11 10.05 13.06
CA GLU A 506 14.25 10.49 11.96
C GLU A 506 13.71 11.90 12.21
N LEU A 507 13.92 12.78 11.23
CA LEU A 507 13.43 14.17 11.26
C LEU A 507 12.66 14.47 9.97
N TYR A 508 11.38 14.78 10.13
CA TYR A 508 10.50 15.19 9.04
C TYR A 508 10.11 16.66 9.22
N ILE A 509 10.38 17.46 8.20
CA ILE A 509 10.15 18.90 8.19
C ILE A 509 9.28 19.22 6.99
N ARG A 510 8.05 19.66 7.25
CA ARG A 510 7.11 19.93 6.17
C ARG A 510 7.41 21.20 5.38
N TYR A 511 8.01 22.20 6.02
CA TYR A 511 8.39 23.46 5.38
C TYR A 511 9.75 23.94 5.90
N CYS A 512 10.75 23.96 5.03
CA CYS A 512 12.11 24.41 5.31
C CYS A 512 12.28 25.87 4.90
N TYR A 513 12.64 26.73 5.84
CA TYR A 513 12.82 28.18 5.62
C TYR A 513 14.23 28.62 6.07
N SER A 514 14.61 29.84 5.71
CA SER A 514 15.92 30.39 6.11
C SER A 514 16.04 30.56 7.64
N GLY A 515 17.06 29.94 8.25
CA GLY A 515 17.29 30.01 9.70
C GLY A 515 16.55 28.96 10.55
N LEU A 516 15.89 27.97 9.92
CA LEU A 516 15.33 26.82 10.62
C LEU A 516 16.42 25.96 11.27
N LEU A 517 17.45 25.63 10.49
CA LEU A 517 18.50 24.68 10.86
C LEU A 517 19.72 25.43 11.35
N LYS A 518 20.03 25.28 12.64
CA LYS A 518 21.30 25.70 13.21
C LYS A 518 22.14 24.52 13.67
N TYR A 519 21.48 23.52 14.26
CA TYR A 519 22.11 22.31 14.76
C TYR A 519 21.21 21.11 14.49
N LEU A 520 21.79 20.03 13.98
CA LEU A 520 21.14 18.74 13.80
C LEU A 520 21.98 17.64 14.50
N PRO A 521 21.36 16.73 15.26
CA PRO A 521 22.07 15.61 15.87
C PRO A 521 22.73 14.69 14.83
N VAL A 522 23.95 14.23 15.13
CA VAL A 522 24.74 13.37 14.22
C VAL A 522 24.08 12.01 13.94
N ASN A 523 23.19 11.56 14.83
CA ASN A 523 22.52 10.26 14.75
C ASN A 523 21.31 10.22 13.80
N ILE A 524 20.97 11.34 13.14
CA ILE A 524 19.90 11.33 12.14
C ILE A 524 20.29 10.42 10.97
N GLU A 525 19.43 9.44 10.71
CA GLU A 525 19.52 8.49 9.59
C GLU A 525 18.59 8.88 8.44
N ILE A 526 17.45 9.48 8.75
CA ILE A 526 16.42 9.91 7.79
C ILE A 526 16.11 11.40 7.99
N LEU A 527 16.36 12.18 6.96
CA LEU A 527 16.04 13.61 6.93
C LEU A 527 15.12 13.93 5.74
N VAL A 528 13.92 14.37 6.04
CA VAL A 528 12.90 14.66 5.02
C VAL A 528 12.47 16.11 5.10
N PHE A 529 12.62 16.82 3.98
CA PHE A 529 12.03 18.13 3.77
C PHE A 529 10.92 18.00 2.72
N GLU A 530 9.66 18.28 3.06
CA GLU A 530 8.57 18.18 2.07
C GLU A 530 8.51 19.39 1.13
N ASN A 531 8.73 20.60 1.67
CA ASN A 531 8.70 21.85 0.92
C ASN A 531 9.83 22.78 1.39
N PHE A 532 10.31 23.63 0.49
CA PHE A 532 11.28 24.70 0.77
C PHE A 532 10.66 26.06 0.47
N GLU A 533 10.97 27.03 1.32
CA GLU A 533 10.86 28.45 0.98
C GLU A 533 11.82 28.76 -0.18
N SER A 534 11.40 29.67 -1.06
CA SER A 534 12.21 30.10 -2.20
C SER A 534 13.61 30.52 -1.74
N PHE A 535 14.63 30.12 -2.50
CA PHE A 535 16.04 30.51 -2.26
C PHE A 535 16.69 29.95 -0.99
N VAL A 536 16.05 29.03 -0.25
CA VAL A 536 16.69 28.33 0.87
C VAL A 536 17.76 27.36 0.39
N ARG A 537 18.96 27.52 0.95
CA ARG A 537 20.11 26.64 0.73
C ARG A 537 20.37 25.79 1.97
N LEU A 538 20.73 24.53 1.77
CA LEU A 538 21.26 23.69 2.82
C LEU A 538 22.76 23.95 2.97
N GLU A 539 23.18 24.40 4.14
CA GLU A 539 24.58 24.64 4.44
C GLU A 539 25.36 23.32 4.47
N GLU A 540 26.49 23.29 3.76
CA GLU A 540 27.40 22.14 3.70
C GLU A 540 27.90 21.74 5.09
N SER A 541 28.19 22.70 5.96
CA SER A 541 28.65 22.48 7.34
C SER A 541 27.66 21.63 8.14
N ILE A 542 26.35 21.87 7.97
CA ILE A 542 25.29 21.14 8.66
C ILE A 542 25.22 19.72 8.12
N LEU A 543 25.17 19.55 6.79
CA LEU A 543 25.03 18.23 6.17
C LEU A 543 26.25 17.35 6.45
N ASN A 544 27.47 17.88 6.35
CA ASN A 544 28.70 17.12 6.57
C ASN A 544 28.84 16.59 8.00
N SER A 545 28.17 17.22 8.97
CA SER A 545 28.11 16.71 10.34
C SER A 545 27.27 15.43 10.49
N LEU A 546 26.33 15.17 9.57
CA LEU A 546 25.37 14.06 9.63
C LEU A 546 25.95 12.74 9.09
N THR A 547 26.95 12.22 9.79
CA THR A 547 27.68 11.01 9.36
C THR A 547 26.83 9.73 9.34
N ASN A 548 25.70 9.68 10.07
CA ASN A 548 24.78 8.55 10.05
C ASN A 548 23.67 8.68 9.00
N LEU A 549 23.60 9.79 8.26
CA LEU A 549 22.53 10.00 7.29
C LEU A 549 22.56 8.92 6.19
N ARG A 550 21.42 8.28 5.96
CA ARG A 550 21.22 7.23 4.95
C ARG A 550 20.17 7.63 3.92
N SER A 551 19.17 8.41 4.33
CA SER A 551 18.10 8.86 3.46
C SER A 551 17.88 10.36 3.58
N MET A 552 17.84 11.03 2.44
CA MET A 552 17.55 12.46 2.36
C MET A 552 16.53 12.74 1.27
N VAL A 553 15.47 13.46 1.64
CA VAL A 553 14.44 13.93 0.71
C VAL A 553 14.46 15.45 0.68
N LEU A 554 14.71 16.01 -0.50
CA LEU A 554 14.70 17.43 -0.79
C LEU A 554 13.45 17.71 -1.63
N GLY A 555 12.32 17.94 -0.97
CA GLY A 555 11.00 18.04 -1.60
C GLY A 555 10.78 19.29 -2.46
N ARG A 556 9.50 19.70 -2.58
CA ARG A 556 9.07 20.78 -3.47
C ARG A 556 9.76 22.10 -3.11
N GLY A 557 10.06 22.95 -4.09
CA GLY A 557 10.70 24.25 -3.90
C GLY A 557 12.23 24.20 -3.75
N TYR A 558 12.86 23.02 -3.58
CA TYR A 558 14.32 22.93 -3.58
C TYR A 558 14.87 23.16 -4.98
N SER A 559 15.53 24.30 -5.17
CA SER A 559 16.01 24.79 -6.47
C SER A 559 17.44 25.30 -6.39
N HIS A 560 18.34 24.50 -5.80
CA HIS A 560 19.77 24.81 -5.75
C HIS A 560 20.60 23.66 -6.27
N GLN A 561 21.65 23.99 -7.01
CA GLN A 561 22.62 23.01 -7.47
C GLN A 561 23.36 22.37 -6.29
N ILE A 562 23.49 21.04 -6.33
CA ILE A 562 24.34 20.30 -5.40
C ILE A 562 25.80 20.45 -5.81
N MET A 563 26.62 20.96 -4.89
CA MET A 563 28.06 21.09 -5.07
C MET A 563 28.79 19.82 -4.62
N PRO A 564 30.00 19.55 -5.14
CA PRO A 564 30.89 18.52 -4.60
C PRO A 564 31.06 18.68 -3.09
N MET A 565 31.14 17.57 -2.36
CA MET A 565 31.26 17.51 -0.89
C MET A 565 30.05 18.02 -0.08
N GLN A 566 28.96 18.46 -0.71
CA GLN A 566 27.77 18.94 0.01
C GLN A 566 26.90 17.81 0.58
N ILE A 567 26.86 16.66 -0.08
CA ILE A 567 26.04 15.52 0.32
C ILE A 567 26.85 14.57 1.21
N PRO A 568 26.29 14.07 2.33
CA PRO A 568 27.02 13.16 3.22
C PRO A 568 27.48 11.87 2.53
N ARG A 569 28.73 11.48 2.76
CA ARG A 569 29.43 10.39 2.06
C ARG A 569 28.79 9.00 2.16
N PHE A 570 27.93 8.78 3.15
CA PHE A 570 27.29 7.47 3.41
C PHE A 570 25.80 7.44 3.03
N LEU A 571 25.33 8.47 2.33
CA LEU A 571 23.94 8.53 1.88
C LEU A 571 23.65 7.39 0.89
N LYS A 572 22.51 6.72 1.08
CA LYS A 572 22.04 5.62 0.21
C LYS A 572 20.83 6.02 -0.63
N TYR A 573 20.03 6.96 -0.15
CA TYR A 573 18.82 7.40 -0.81
C TYR A 573 18.79 8.93 -0.90
N LEU A 574 18.61 9.45 -2.11
CA LEU A 574 18.46 10.87 -2.39
C LEU A 574 17.25 11.10 -3.31
N GLU A 575 16.31 11.91 -2.85
CA GLU A 575 15.17 12.36 -3.66
C GLU A 575 15.19 13.89 -3.81
N PHE A 576 15.02 14.33 -5.05
CA PHE A 576 14.71 15.71 -5.41
C PHE A 576 13.24 15.83 -5.78
N GLY A 577 12.58 16.85 -5.24
CA GLY A 577 11.18 17.16 -5.46
C GLY A 577 10.94 17.90 -6.77
N PHE A 578 9.68 18.30 -6.96
CA PHE A 578 9.15 18.78 -8.23
C PHE A 578 9.98 19.88 -8.90
N ASP A 579 10.43 20.90 -8.16
CA ASP A 579 11.05 22.13 -8.70
C ASP A 579 12.56 22.03 -8.98
N TYR A 580 13.22 20.92 -8.61
CA TYR A 580 14.66 20.78 -8.81
C TYR A 580 15.01 20.74 -10.30
N SER A 581 15.68 21.79 -10.77
CA SER A 581 16.01 22.00 -12.17
C SER A 581 17.46 22.50 -12.30
N PHE A 582 18.41 21.78 -11.72
CA PHE A 582 19.84 22.06 -11.81
C PHE A 582 20.64 20.83 -12.23
N PRO A 583 21.70 20.97 -13.05
CA PRO A 583 22.51 19.83 -13.45
C PRO A 583 23.30 19.27 -12.28
N ILE A 584 23.38 17.94 -12.21
CA ILE A 584 24.32 17.25 -11.31
C ILE A 584 25.75 17.49 -11.80
N ILE A 585 26.64 17.84 -10.88
CA ILE A 585 28.06 18.03 -11.18
C ILE A 585 28.79 16.69 -11.02
N GLU A 586 29.85 16.46 -11.81
CA GLU A 586 30.79 15.35 -11.57
C GLU A 586 31.27 15.38 -10.10
N ASP A 587 31.36 14.21 -9.47
CA ASP A 587 31.75 14.03 -8.06
C ASP A 587 30.83 14.69 -7.00
N SER A 588 29.64 15.16 -7.37
CA SER A 588 28.69 15.76 -6.41
C SER A 588 27.82 14.75 -5.65
N LEU A 589 27.68 13.52 -6.16
CA LEU A 589 26.92 12.45 -5.53
C LEU A 589 27.86 11.46 -4.82
N PRO A 590 27.52 10.97 -3.61
CA PRO A 590 28.37 10.05 -2.88
C PRO A 590 28.40 8.65 -3.53
N GLU A 591 29.56 7.99 -3.49
CA GLU A 591 29.76 6.65 -4.06
C GLU A 591 28.94 5.54 -3.39
N THR A 592 28.30 5.81 -2.25
CA THR A 592 27.39 4.86 -1.58
C THR A 592 25.94 4.97 -2.01
N LEU A 593 25.59 5.92 -2.88
CA LEU A 593 24.20 6.20 -3.24
C LEU A 593 23.58 5.05 -4.05
N GLU A 594 22.57 4.40 -3.49
CA GLU A 594 21.88 3.26 -4.09
C GLU A 594 20.62 3.70 -4.86
N VAL A 595 19.95 4.76 -4.41
CA VAL A 595 18.71 5.26 -5.03
C VAL A 595 18.79 6.76 -5.24
N LEU A 596 18.52 7.18 -6.47
CA LEU A 596 18.44 8.58 -6.87
C LEU A 596 17.10 8.84 -7.56
N LYS A 597 16.38 9.86 -7.09
CA LYS A 597 15.10 10.26 -7.68
C LYS A 597 15.07 11.73 -8.06
N PHE A 598 14.67 12.00 -9.29
CA PHE A 598 14.44 13.35 -9.79
C PHE A 598 12.95 13.67 -9.89
N GLY A 599 12.62 14.93 -9.58
CA GLY A 599 11.28 15.48 -9.77
C GLY A 599 10.99 15.88 -11.21
N SER A 600 9.73 16.29 -11.45
CA SER A 600 9.17 16.52 -12.78
C SER A 600 9.83 17.64 -13.58
N GLN A 601 10.49 18.62 -12.94
CA GLN A 601 11.15 19.75 -13.62
C GLN A 601 12.62 19.51 -13.95
N TYR A 602 13.18 18.34 -13.65
CA TYR A 602 14.56 18.04 -14.03
C TYR A 602 14.69 17.84 -15.55
N ARG A 603 15.52 18.65 -16.21
CA ARG A 603 15.68 18.69 -17.69
C ARG A 603 17.11 18.45 -18.17
N TYR A 604 18.07 18.24 -17.27
CA TYR A 604 19.49 18.23 -17.62
C TYR A 604 19.98 16.85 -18.01
N LYS A 605 20.91 16.80 -18.97
CA LYS A 605 21.56 15.55 -19.37
C LYS A 605 22.41 14.99 -18.24
N ILE A 606 22.24 13.72 -17.94
CA ILE A 606 23.03 12.95 -16.99
C ILE A 606 24.06 12.13 -17.78
N THR A 607 25.34 12.29 -17.44
CA THR A 607 26.46 11.53 -18.03
C THR A 607 26.95 10.44 -17.08
N THR A 608 27.77 9.51 -17.58
CA THR A 608 28.35 8.42 -16.77
C THR A 608 29.14 8.92 -15.56
N LYS A 609 29.81 10.05 -15.70
CA LYS A 609 30.68 10.65 -14.67
C LYS A 609 29.89 11.24 -13.50
N MET A 610 28.60 11.53 -13.70
CA MET A 610 27.74 12.13 -12.69
C MET A 610 27.08 11.10 -11.76
N ILE A 611 27.12 9.81 -12.12
CA ILE A 611 26.37 8.76 -11.44
C ILE A 611 27.34 7.82 -10.69
N PRO A 612 27.12 7.58 -9.39
CA PRO A 612 27.98 6.69 -8.62
C PRO A 612 27.81 5.23 -9.04
N LYS A 613 28.87 4.44 -8.86
CA LYS A 613 28.88 3.04 -9.33
C LYS A 613 27.89 2.16 -8.57
N SER A 614 27.57 2.51 -7.33
CA SER A 614 26.65 1.77 -6.45
C SER A 614 25.18 1.94 -6.80
N LEU A 615 24.83 2.84 -7.73
CA LEU A 615 23.44 3.17 -8.03
C LEU A 615 22.66 1.94 -8.52
N ARG A 616 21.55 1.65 -7.82
CA ARG A 616 20.65 0.52 -8.07
C ARG A 616 19.34 0.96 -8.70
N ILE A 617 18.83 2.13 -8.34
CA ILE A 617 17.56 2.63 -8.88
C ILE A 617 17.70 4.12 -9.21
N LEU A 618 17.35 4.47 -10.45
CA LEU A 618 17.27 5.83 -10.94
C LEU A 618 15.83 6.14 -11.34
N TYR A 619 15.20 7.07 -10.63
CA TYR A 619 13.88 7.58 -10.99
C TYR A 619 14.03 8.86 -11.83
N LEU A 620 13.48 8.83 -13.05
CA LEU A 620 13.47 9.96 -13.98
C LEU A 620 12.03 10.41 -14.24
N PRO A 621 11.79 11.68 -14.57
CA PRO A 621 10.44 12.13 -14.89
C PRO A 621 9.95 11.59 -16.24
N LEU A 622 8.69 11.14 -16.29
CA LEU A 622 8.03 10.60 -17.50
C LEU A 622 8.03 11.57 -18.69
N THR A 623 7.99 12.87 -18.42
CA THR A 623 7.83 13.91 -19.45
C THR A 623 8.99 13.97 -20.44
N GLN A 624 10.13 13.29 -20.20
CA GLN A 624 11.32 13.33 -21.05
C GLN A 624 12.12 12.02 -21.09
N ARG A 625 11.43 10.91 -21.37
CA ARG A 625 12.00 9.55 -21.43
C ARG A 625 13.29 9.43 -22.25
N ASP A 626 13.44 10.20 -23.32
CA ASP A 626 14.51 10.04 -24.31
C ASP A 626 15.57 11.17 -24.31
N LEU A 627 15.47 12.16 -23.41
CA LEU A 627 16.31 13.38 -23.46
C LEU A 627 17.24 13.58 -22.26
N ILE A 628 16.99 12.88 -21.14
CA ILE A 628 17.69 13.10 -19.88
C ILE A 628 18.99 12.28 -19.77
N LEU A 629 19.04 11.09 -20.34
CA LEU A 629 20.29 10.31 -20.37
C LEU A 629 21.08 10.71 -21.61
N SER A 630 22.32 11.15 -21.43
CA SER A 630 23.19 11.45 -22.58
C SER A 630 23.54 10.17 -23.35
N GLU A 631 23.91 10.30 -24.63
CA GLU A 631 24.26 9.15 -25.47
C GLU A 631 25.44 8.35 -24.92
N ASP A 632 26.35 9.04 -24.22
CA ASP A 632 27.53 8.50 -23.54
C ASP A 632 27.26 8.05 -22.09
N CYS A 633 26.01 8.10 -21.62
CA CYS A 633 25.64 7.69 -20.27
C CYS A 633 25.50 6.17 -20.14
N VAL A 634 26.43 5.57 -19.39
CA VAL A 634 26.52 4.15 -19.06
C VAL A 634 26.21 3.98 -17.58
N LEU A 635 24.97 3.60 -17.27
CA LEU A 635 24.57 3.24 -15.91
C LEU A 635 25.13 1.86 -15.51
N PRO A 636 25.29 1.58 -14.19
CA PRO A 636 25.60 0.23 -13.72
C PRO A 636 24.62 -0.80 -14.29
N PHE A 637 25.09 -2.00 -14.62
CA PHE A 637 24.27 -3.02 -15.32
C PHE A 637 23.06 -3.50 -14.51
N TYR A 638 23.11 -3.35 -13.18
CA TYR A 638 22.04 -3.67 -12.24
C TYR A 638 21.16 -2.47 -11.89
N CYS A 639 21.48 -1.27 -12.42
CA CYS A 639 20.70 -0.06 -12.16
C CYS A 639 19.39 -0.09 -12.94
N LYS A 640 18.26 -0.11 -12.22
CA LYS A 640 16.92 -0.01 -12.79
C LYS A 640 16.57 1.46 -13.03
N VAL A 641 16.10 1.80 -14.23
CA VAL A 641 15.54 3.12 -14.53
C VAL A 641 14.03 3.03 -14.46
N ILE A 642 13.42 3.86 -13.62
CA ILE A 642 11.95 3.95 -13.46
C ILE A 642 11.54 5.35 -13.88
N TYR A 643 10.54 5.45 -14.75
CA TYR A 643 9.97 6.73 -15.13
C TYR A 643 8.74 7.01 -14.26
N THR A 644 8.73 8.12 -13.54
CA THR A 644 7.67 8.54 -12.60
C THR A 644 6.97 9.82 -13.01
#